data_AF-A0A2D9N4V9-F1
#
_entry.id   AF-A0A2D9N4V9-F1
#
_cell.length_a   1.000
_cell.length_b   1.000
_cell.length_c   1.000
_cell.angle_alpha   90.00
_cell.angle_beta   90.00
_cell.angle_gamma   90.00
#
_symmetry.space_group_name_H-M   'P 1'
#
loop_
_entity.id
_entity.type
_entity.pdbx_description
1 polymer ?
#
loop_
_entity_poly.entity_id
_entity_poly.type
_entity_poly.pdbx_seq_one_letter_code
_entity_poly.pdbx_strand_id
1 'polypeptide(L)'
;MSLINTSLPNLVQGVSQQPDTLKFDGQGKEQINALSSVADGLKKRPNSRYVKQLIADELDDGAFVHFINRDKNEKYVLIIDNTITNDTTTVRVYEISSSNSVITLNDVQSGSSTFTSTNDYLFVPANTKPKDVLKALTVGDTTFILNTTKKVTRKTAAADKSKPFSDADNNKALVFVKQGDFHTNYIIEIEYANPNNSNNIKTVKAVFTSQEAESTGKGPKARGGLIAHNIKENLKTAINNTTPPPNTESGDVALDGFTISDIELYGVTAGDAGDRYGYPAFSISRTDGVEFKIKVSDSKGGTALGLAYKEVDSISDLPKSAPNNFRIKVRGSVEDNEDDFFVKFETNDGTTSSDFSDGGFIEDVGFDEFITLDENTLPFKLVNNSPNNFDLNPCNWKTKQVGDNDTNPFPSFFNLDTNSNPDRSISNLFFFKNRLGFLSEGSVILSEAGEYFNFFRTTVRSLIDSDPIDVNVASKKVTKLKSAVAFQENLILFGERGQFVLRGGELLTPKTVSITPVTNFETDTSTTPLELGSYIYFPFTRGSFSGIREFTVNASTDIYDSVEITAHVPQYIPSSVLDIAGSTSENLICLVSNNTADETKNMYIYKYYWQGNEKLLSSWSKFTFPFNIRGIEFVESDLFIVAAKNNKTELLKIPMEEKLTDINTTFTTYLDMRVEDTVSSTGQITLPYTPDSSDEVQVYSRESGDTKAGAKIPASLNGNVLTISGHNLMPVWVGIKYEMSYTFSEQLFKQRANRNKSPSGYQRHFLKGGTLFFDDSSSFRVEVTPKARKTYKNVFSSTIIGATTIGTLPIESGSFSFPIMSSAKDTMIKIVNDSALPANFQSAEFESFIHSRSKRV
;
A
#
# COMPACT_ATOMS: atom_id res chain seq x y z
N MET A 1 -60.33 24.07 16.67
CA MET A 1 -58.99 23.50 16.40
C MET A 1 -58.82 23.48 14.90
N SER A 2 -57.76 24.09 14.37
CA SER A 2 -57.46 23.98 12.94
C SER A 2 -56.81 22.61 12.67
N LEU A 3 -57.34 21.89 11.69
CA LEU A 3 -56.68 20.72 11.13
C LEU A 3 -55.57 21.23 10.20
N ILE A 4 -54.33 20.80 10.43
CA ILE A 4 -53.15 21.19 9.67
C ILE A 4 -52.53 19.93 9.10
N ASN A 5 -52.31 19.93 7.79
CA ASN A 5 -51.55 18.90 7.10
C ASN A 5 -50.08 19.34 7.02
N THR A 6 -49.17 18.45 7.41
CA THR A 6 -47.71 18.65 7.30
C THR A 6 -47.15 17.60 6.35
N SER A 7 -46.56 18.04 5.24
CA SER A 7 -45.94 17.16 4.26
C SER A 7 -44.43 17.03 4.50
N LEU A 8 -43.95 15.79 4.42
CA LEU A 8 -42.54 15.43 4.31
C LEU A 8 -42.26 15.15 2.83
N PRO A 9 -41.51 16.03 2.13
CA PRO A 9 -41.39 15.96 0.67
C PRO A 9 -40.63 14.71 0.19
N ASN A 10 -39.71 14.20 0.99
CA ASN A 10 -38.97 12.98 0.71
C ASN A 10 -38.52 12.28 2.01
N LEU A 11 -38.15 11.01 1.91
CA LEU A 11 -37.67 10.18 3.03
C LEU A 11 -36.19 9.79 2.88
N VAL A 12 -35.47 10.47 1.98
CA VAL A 12 -34.12 10.07 1.56
C VAL A 12 -33.00 10.63 2.45
N GLN A 13 -33.30 11.61 3.31
CA GLN A 13 -32.30 12.38 4.07
C GLN A 13 -31.57 11.61 5.19
N GLY A 14 -31.86 10.31 5.37
CA GLY A 14 -31.13 9.43 6.28
C GLY A 14 -31.40 9.67 7.77
N VAL A 15 -30.55 9.09 8.60
CA VAL A 15 -30.63 9.16 10.07
C VAL A 15 -30.02 10.47 10.61
N SER A 16 -30.64 11.04 11.64
CA SER A 16 -30.07 12.14 12.44
C SER A 16 -30.31 11.93 13.93
N GLN A 17 -29.25 12.08 14.73
CA GLN A 17 -29.29 12.01 16.19
C GLN A 17 -29.43 13.38 16.86
N GLN A 18 -29.53 14.45 16.08
CA GLN A 18 -29.81 15.79 16.61
C GLN A 18 -31.16 15.82 17.36
N PRO A 19 -31.37 16.78 18.27
CA PRO A 19 -32.70 17.01 18.84
C PRO A 19 -33.76 17.19 17.75
N ASP A 20 -34.95 16.62 17.94
CA ASP A 20 -36.01 16.61 16.91
C ASP A 20 -36.40 18.03 16.43
N THR A 21 -36.15 19.07 17.24
CA THR A 21 -36.33 20.49 16.88
C THR A 21 -35.36 21.01 15.81
N LEU A 22 -34.16 20.43 15.73
CA LEU A 22 -33.09 20.83 14.81
C LEU A 22 -33.02 19.95 13.55
N LYS A 23 -33.65 18.78 13.57
CA LYS A 23 -33.67 17.87 12.42
C LYS A 23 -34.29 18.51 11.20
N PHE A 24 -33.73 18.24 10.03
CA PHE A 24 -34.34 18.62 8.76
C PHE A 24 -35.55 17.74 8.45
N ASP A 25 -36.44 18.26 7.62
CA ASP A 25 -37.62 17.50 7.17
C ASP A 25 -37.13 16.33 6.30
N GLY A 26 -37.64 15.12 6.54
CA GLY A 26 -37.21 13.89 5.86
C GLY A 26 -36.12 13.09 6.60
N GLN A 27 -35.50 13.66 7.65
CA GLN A 27 -34.56 12.91 8.49
C GLN A 27 -35.30 11.99 9.48
N GLY A 28 -34.85 10.72 9.53
CA GLY A 28 -35.37 9.69 10.41
C GLY A 28 -34.64 9.60 11.75
N LYS A 29 -35.23 8.87 12.70
CA LYS A 29 -34.56 8.43 13.93
C LYS A 29 -33.70 7.20 13.68
N GLU A 30 -34.13 6.32 12.80
CA GLU A 30 -33.46 5.05 12.51
C GLU A 30 -33.83 4.58 11.09
N GLN A 31 -32.86 4.02 10.37
CA GLN A 31 -33.03 3.47 9.03
C GLN A 31 -32.19 2.18 8.93
N ILE A 32 -32.88 1.04 8.88
CA ILE A 32 -32.27 -0.29 8.84
C ILE A 32 -32.67 -1.01 7.54
N ASN A 33 -31.69 -1.56 6.82
CA ASN A 33 -31.86 -2.32 5.58
C ASN A 33 -32.63 -1.55 4.48
N ALA A 34 -32.51 -0.23 4.48
CA ALA A 34 -33.16 0.67 3.53
C ALA A 34 -32.12 1.57 2.88
N LEU A 35 -32.18 1.68 1.55
CA LEU A 35 -31.29 2.51 0.74
C LEU A 35 -32.05 3.75 0.26
N SER A 36 -31.49 4.93 0.51
CA SER A 36 -32.00 6.18 -0.03
C SER A 36 -31.62 6.28 -1.52
N SER A 37 -32.56 6.61 -2.41
CA SER A 37 -32.29 6.93 -3.81
C SER A 37 -33.00 8.25 -4.17
N VAL A 38 -32.34 9.08 -4.97
CA VAL A 38 -32.90 10.36 -5.41
C VAL A 38 -34.05 10.15 -6.42
N ALA A 39 -34.01 9.06 -7.19
CA ALA A 39 -35.02 8.74 -8.20
C ALA A 39 -36.21 7.96 -7.63
N ASP A 40 -35.93 6.93 -6.82
CA ASP A 40 -36.96 5.96 -6.39
C ASP A 40 -37.41 6.16 -4.92
N GLY A 41 -36.88 7.18 -4.24
CA GLY A 41 -37.16 7.43 -2.84
C GLY A 41 -36.46 6.44 -1.90
N LEU A 42 -37.11 6.07 -0.80
CA LEU A 42 -36.58 5.13 0.18
C LEU A 42 -36.96 3.70 -0.22
N LYS A 43 -35.99 2.93 -0.73
CA LYS A 43 -36.17 1.54 -1.17
C LYS A 43 -35.54 0.55 -0.21
N LYS A 44 -35.96 -0.70 -0.30
CA LYS A 44 -35.30 -1.81 0.40
C LYS A 44 -33.86 -1.97 -0.11
N ARG A 45 -32.91 -2.33 0.76
CA ARG A 45 -31.51 -2.51 0.32
C ARG A 45 -31.40 -3.59 -0.76
N PRO A 46 -30.41 -3.55 -1.66
CA PRO A 46 -30.22 -4.62 -2.62
C PRO A 46 -29.98 -5.99 -1.96
N ASN A 47 -30.26 -7.04 -2.71
CA ASN A 47 -30.14 -8.42 -2.24
C ASN A 47 -28.66 -8.84 -2.18
N SER A 48 -28.25 -9.56 -1.14
CA SER A 48 -26.92 -10.20 -1.14
C SER A 48 -26.99 -11.51 -1.92
N ARG A 49 -26.09 -11.69 -2.89
CA ARG A 49 -26.02 -12.87 -3.76
C ARG A 49 -24.84 -13.73 -3.31
N TYR A 50 -25.09 -15.01 -3.11
CA TYR A 50 -24.02 -15.97 -2.83
C TYR A 50 -23.21 -16.20 -4.11
N VAL A 51 -21.88 -16.12 -4.01
CA VAL A 51 -20.97 -16.41 -5.13
C VAL A 51 -20.37 -17.80 -4.95
N LYS A 52 -19.58 -17.98 -3.87
CA LYS A 52 -18.92 -19.26 -3.58
C LYS A 52 -18.40 -19.34 -2.14
N GLN A 53 -18.05 -20.55 -1.71
CA GLN A 53 -17.30 -20.78 -0.48
C GLN A 53 -15.80 -20.58 -0.76
N LEU A 54 -15.13 -19.79 0.07
CA LEU A 54 -13.68 -19.55 0.01
C LEU A 54 -12.94 -20.52 0.93
N ILE A 55 -13.27 -20.52 2.22
CA ILE A 55 -12.60 -21.34 3.23
C ILE A 55 -13.64 -22.24 3.91
N ALA A 56 -13.26 -23.48 4.19
CA ALA A 56 -14.13 -24.45 4.87
C ALA A 56 -14.32 -24.16 6.35
N ASP A 57 -13.39 -23.41 6.93
CA ASP A 57 -13.39 -22.92 8.31
C ASP A 57 -13.72 -21.41 8.38
N GLU A 58 -14.06 -20.92 9.58
CA GLU A 58 -14.29 -19.50 9.81
C GLU A 58 -12.99 -18.73 9.73
N LEU A 59 -12.99 -17.63 8.97
CA LEU A 59 -11.90 -16.69 8.98
C LEU A 59 -11.89 -15.91 10.29
N ASP A 60 -10.74 -15.89 10.96
CA ASP A 60 -10.57 -15.15 12.20
C ASP A 60 -10.79 -13.64 12.00
N ASP A 61 -11.21 -12.96 13.06
CA ASP A 61 -11.52 -11.52 13.06
C ASP A 61 -10.31 -10.59 12.78
N GLY A 62 -9.12 -11.16 12.83
CA GLY A 62 -7.86 -10.47 12.56
C GLY A 62 -7.33 -10.63 11.13
N ALA A 63 -7.97 -11.44 10.30
CA ALA A 63 -7.44 -11.75 8.98
C ALA A 63 -7.33 -10.50 8.08
N PHE A 64 -6.29 -10.48 7.26
CA PHE A 64 -6.06 -9.46 6.26
C PHE A 64 -6.70 -9.89 4.94
N VAL A 65 -7.61 -9.07 4.41
CA VAL A 65 -8.28 -9.29 3.13
C VAL A 65 -7.89 -8.15 2.19
N HIS A 66 -7.42 -8.49 1.00
CA HIS A 66 -7.06 -7.52 -0.04
C HIS A 66 -7.62 -7.96 -1.39
N PHE A 67 -8.37 -7.08 -2.04
CA PHE A 67 -8.92 -7.34 -3.36
C PHE A 67 -7.94 -6.88 -4.44
N ILE A 68 -7.75 -7.71 -5.45
CA ILE A 68 -6.84 -7.48 -6.57
C ILE A 68 -7.69 -7.43 -7.84
N ASN A 69 -7.89 -6.23 -8.37
CA ASN A 69 -8.63 -6.00 -9.62
C ASN A 69 -7.65 -5.57 -10.71
N ARG A 70 -7.28 -6.49 -11.61
CA ARG A 70 -6.32 -6.21 -12.71
C ARG A 70 -7.04 -5.86 -13.99
N ASP A 71 -8.01 -6.69 -14.35
CA ASP A 71 -8.85 -6.47 -15.53
C ASP A 71 -10.27 -7.02 -15.31
N LYS A 72 -11.08 -7.04 -16.37
CA LYS A 72 -12.48 -7.49 -16.31
C LYS A 72 -12.62 -8.97 -15.91
N ASN A 73 -11.66 -9.81 -16.26
CA ASN A 73 -11.67 -11.27 -16.11
C ASN A 73 -10.76 -11.75 -14.95
N GLU A 74 -9.68 -11.03 -14.68
CA GLU A 74 -8.66 -11.27 -13.67
C GLU A 74 -8.94 -10.46 -12.41
N LYS A 75 -9.78 -11.04 -11.56
CA LYS A 75 -10.16 -10.48 -10.27
C LYS A 75 -9.88 -11.51 -9.19
N TYR A 76 -9.11 -11.13 -8.17
CA TYR A 76 -8.68 -12.03 -7.10
C TYR A 76 -8.94 -11.43 -5.71
N VAL A 77 -9.02 -12.31 -4.72
CA VAL A 77 -9.06 -11.98 -3.29
C VAL A 77 -7.87 -12.67 -2.63
N LEU A 78 -6.98 -11.87 -2.06
CA LEU A 78 -5.88 -12.32 -1.21
C LEU A 78 -6.37 -12.33 0.25
N ILE A 79 -6.24 -13.46 0.91
CA ILE A 79 -6.57 -13.64 2.33
C ILE A 79 -5.32 -14.13 3.05
N ILE A 80 -4.92 -13.41 4.09
CA ILE A 80 -3.83 -13.81 5.00
C ILE A 80 -4.40 -13.92 6.40
N ASP A 81 -4.32 -15.11 6.96
CA ASP A 81 -4.90 -15.44 8.26
C ASP A 81 -3.87 -16.10 9.18
N ASN A 82 -4.01 -15.89 10.49
CA ASN A 82 -3.18 -16.55 11.48
C ASN A 82 -4.02 -17.36 12.48
N THR A 83 -3.82 -18.67 12.47
CA THR A 83 -4.53 -19.55 13.40
C THR A 83 -3.85 -19.59 14.76
N ILE A 84 -4.60 -19.26 15.81
CA ILE A 84 -4.11 -19.24 17.21
C ILE A 84 -3.59 -20.62 17.67
N THR A 85 -4.21 -21.70 17.22
CA THR A 85 -3.93 -23.07 17.71
C THR A 85 -2.53 -23.57 17.39
N ASN A 86 -1.93 -23.11 16.29
CA ASN A 86 -0.65 -23.64 15.77
C ASN A 86 0.41 -22.55 15.50
N ASP A 87 0.12 -21.29 15.84
CA ASP A 87 0.98 -20.13 15.52
C ASP A 87 1.44 -20.16 14.06
N THR A 88 0.49 -20.35 13.15
CA THR A 88 0.73 -20.46 11.71
C THR A 88 0.02 -19.36 10.96
N THR A 89 0.76 -18.65 10.11
CA THR A 89 0.18 -17.72 9.12
C THR A 89 -0.03 -18.45 7.80
N THR A 90 -1.22 -18.31 7.22
CA THR A 90 -1.61 -18.96 5.96
C THR A 90 -2.02 -17.91 4.95
N VAL A 91 -1.46 -17.99 3.74
CA VAL A 91 -1.76 -17.11 2.62
C VAL A 91 -2.57 -17.88 1.60
N ARG A 92 -3.69 -17.31 1.15
CA ARG A 92 -4.55 -17.94 0.14
C ARG A 92 -5.00 -16.90 -0.87
N VAL A 93 -4.97 -17.25 -2.15
CA VAL A 93 -5.47 -16.40 -3.24
C VAL A 93 -6.62 -17.11 -3.94
N TYR A 94 -7.71 -16.38 -4.11
CA TYR A 94 -8.95 -16.86 -4.71
C TYR A 94 -9.29 -16.01 -5.92
N GLU A 95 -9.54 -16.61 -7.08
CA GLU A 95 -10.15 -15.89 -8.20
C GLU A 95 -11.64 -15.69 -7.95
N ILE A 96 -12.21 -14.55 -8.32
CA ILE A 96 -13.63 -14.24 -8.07
C ILE A 96 -14.55 -15.02 -9.03
N SER A 97 -14.12 -15.21 -10.28
CA SER A 97 -14.93 -15.78 -11.37
C SER A 97 -14.93 -17.31 -11.41
N SER A 98 -13.84 -17.98 -11.00
CA SER A 98 -13.73 -19.43 -11.11
C SER A 98 -14.31 -20.17 -9.91
N SER A 99 -14.79 -21.39 -10.16
CA SER A 99 -15.28 -22.31 -9.12
C SER A 99 -14.17 -22.93 -8.28
N ASN A 100 -12.90 -22.76 -8.68
CA ASN A 100 -11.77 -23.32 -7.96
C ASN A 100 -11.51 -22.53 -6.68
N SER A 101 -11.17 -23.27 -5.63
CA SER A 101 -11.09 -22.77 -4.26
C SER A 101 -9.68 -22.38 -3.83
N VAL A 102 -8.60 -22.79 -4.47
CA VAL A 102 -7.25 -22.31 -4.07
C VAL A 102 -6.38 -22.21 -5.29
N ILE A 103 -5.76 -21.04 -5.49
CA ILE A 103 -4.69 -20.88 -6.46
C ILE A 103 -3.37 -21.33 -5.82
N THR A 104 -2.57 -22.12 -6.54
CA THR A 104 -1.26 -22.56 -6.06
C THR A 104 -0.40 -21.34 -5.77
N LEU A 105 0.15 -21.30 -4.56
CA LEU A 105 1.11 -20.31 -4.13
C LEU A 105 2.48 -20.98 -4.01
N ASN A 106 3.41 -20.53 -4.85
CA ASN A 106 4.80 -20.89 -4.71
C ASN A 106 5.51 -19.79 -3.92
N ASP A 107 6.02 -20.12 -2.75
CA ASP A 107 6.86 -19.21 -1.96
C ASP A 107 8.29 -19.73 -1.93
N VAL A 108 9.26 -18.83 -2.11
CA VAL A 108 10.69 -19.15 -2.08
C VAL A 108 11.19 -19.41 -0.67
N GLN A 109 10.57 -18.86 0.38
CA GLN A 109 11.03 -19.05 1.77
C GLN A 109 10.56 -20.37 2.39
N SER A 110 9.26 -20.65 2.30
CA SER A 110 8.62 -21.81 2.96
C SER A 110 8.34 -22.99 2.01
N GLY A 111 8.40 -22.77 0.69
CA GLY A 111 7.97 -23.76 -0.31
C GLY A 111 6.48 -24.11 -0.23
N SER A 112 5.68 -23.31 0.50
CA SER A 112 4.28 -23.59 0.85
C SER A 112 3.48 -22.29 1.00
N SER A 113 2.17 -22.42 1.18
CA SER A 113 1.26 -21.32 1.52
C SER A 113 1.16 -21.05 3.03
N THR A 114 1.95 -21.75 3.85
CA THR A 114 1.90 -21.72 5.32
C THR A 114 3.26 -21.37 5.88
N PHE A 115 3.28 -20.40 6.78
CA PHE A 115 4.44 -19.86 7.48
C PHE A 115 4.37 -20.23 8.97
N THR A 116 5.41 -20.88 9.48
CA THR A 116 5.50 -21.38 10.86
C THR A 116 6.67 -20.78 11.62
N SER A 117 7.61 -20.12 10.93
CA SER A 117 8.86 -19.65 11.52
C SER A 117 8.84 -18.14 11.72
N THR A 118 9.33 -17.69 12.87
CA THR A 118 9.52 -16.26 13.18
C THR A 118 10.47 -15.56 12.20
N ASN A 119 11.29 -16.31 11.47
CA ASN A 119 12.17 -15.77 10.43
C ASN A 119 11.44 -15.46 9.11
N ASP A 120 10.32 -16.13 8.83
CA ASP A 120 9.59 -15.95 7.57
C ASP A 120 8.98 -14.55 7.49
N TYR A 121 9.00 -13.92 6.32
CA TYR A 121 8.61 -12.52 6.18
C TYR A 121 7.13 -12.29 6.51
N LEU A 122 6.24 -13.16 6.03
CA LEU A 122 4.79 -13.07 6.25
C LEU A 122 4.32 -13.69 7.57
N PHE A 123 5.22 -14.22 8.41
CA PHE A 123 4.82 -14.73 9.71
C PHE A 123 4.30 -13.61 10.62
N VAL A 124 3.08 -13.79 11.11
CA VAL A 124 2.44 -12.94 12.12
C VAL A 124 2.08 -13.81 13.34
N PRO A 125 2.61 -13.49 14.54
CA PRO A 125 2.31 -14.25 15.75
C PRO A 125 0.81 -14.27 16.07
N ALA A 126 0.32 -15.37 16.64
CA ALA A 126 -1.09 -15.59 16.99
C ALA A 126 -1.77 -14.45 17.79
N ASN A 127 -1.02 -13.73 18.62
CA ASN A 127 -1.57 -12.64 19.45
C ASN A 127 -1.69 -11.30 18.70
N THR A 128 -1.24 -11.22 17.45
CA THR A 128 -1.28 -10.02 16.62
C THR A 128 -2.19 -10.26 15.44
N LYS A 129 -3.11 -9.34 15.13
CA LYS A 129 -4.02 -9.49 13.99
C LYS A 129 -3.28 -9.14 12.69
N PRO A 130 -3.23 -10.02 11.68
CA PRO A 130 -2.58 -9.76 10.40
C PRO A 130 -2.99 -8.43 9.76
N LYS A 131 -4.27 -8.03 9.85
CA LYS A 131 -4.76 -6.77 9.29
C LYS A 131 -4.12 -5.49 9.84
N ASP A 132 -3.66 -5.53 11.10
CA ASP A 132 -3.10 -4.36 11.77
C ASP A 132 -1.63 -4.15 11.37
N VAL A 133 -0.99 -5.19 10.83
CA VAL A 133 0.45 -5.26 10.57
C VAL A 133 0.78 -5.42 9.09
N LEU A 134 -0.10 -6.05 8.31
CA LEU A 134 0.12 -6.26 6.89
C LEU A 134 -0.52 -5.12 6.10
N LYS A 135 0.19 -4.68 5.06
CA LYS A 135 -0.31 -3.75 4.05
C LYS A 135 -0.03 -4.32 2.68
N ALA A 136 -0.93 -4.10 1.73
CA ALA A 136 -0.75 -4.51 0.36
C ALA A 136 -0.99 -3.35 -0.60
N LEU A 137 -0.24 -3.33 -1.70
CA LEU A 137 -0.44 -2.39 -2.79
C LEU A 137 -0.33 -3.12 -4.11
N THR A 138 -1.35 -3.02 -4.93
CA THR A 138 -1.38 -3.63 -6.27
C THR A 138 -1.10 -2.56 -7.32
N VAL A 139 -0.08 -2.79 -8.15
CA VAL A 139 0.24 -1.95 -9.31
C VAL A 139 0.50 -2.84 -10.52
N GLY A 140 -0.32 -2.65 -11.56
CA GLY A 140 -0.32 -3.50 -12.74
C GLY A 140 -0.46 -4.98 -12.35
N ASP A 141 0.52 -5.78 -12.76
CA ASP A 141 0.52 -7.24 -12.55
C ASP A 141 1.22 -7.68 -11.26
N THR A 142 1.63 -6.74 -10.42
CA THR A 142 2.39 -7.02 -9.19
C THR A 142 1.68 -6.50 -7.97
N THR A 143 1.56 -7.33 -6.94
CA THR A 143 1.05 -6.90 -5.63
C THR A 143 2.21 -6.94 -4.63
N PHE A 144 2.55 -5.81 -4.04
CA PHE A 144 3.54 -5.72 -2.98
C PHE A 144 2.87 -5.95 -1.63
N ILE A 145 3.47 -6.78 -0.79
CA ILE A 145 3.01 -7.06 0.57
C ILE A 145 4.09 -6.60 1.54
N LEU A 146 3.72 -5.73 2.47
CA LEU A 146 4.58 -5.21 3.52
C LEU A 146 4.12 -5.75 4.87
N ASN A 147 5.07 -6.24 5.65
CA ASN A 147 4.90 -6.51 7.07
C ASN A 147 5.53 -5.38 7.90
N THR A 148 4.71 -4.59 8.58
CA THR A 148 5.18 -3.42 9.35
C THR A 148 5.91 -3.77 10.64
N THR A 149 5.90 -5.03 11.07
CA THR A 149 6.64 -5.51 12.26
C THR A 149 8.04 -5.98 11.93
N LYS A 150 8.31 -6.33 10.67
CA LYS A 150 9.65 -6.74 10.23
C LYS A 150 10.54 -5.51 10.11
N LYS A 151 11.67 -5.55 10.80
CA LYS A 151 12.68 -4.50 10.76
C LYS A 151 13.62 -4.78 9.61
N VAL A 152 13.89 -3.75 8.82
CA VAL A 152 14.80 -3.87 7.68
C VAL A 152 16.23 -4.04 8.19
N THR A 153 16.90 -5.09 7.73
CA THR A 153 18.31 -5.36 8.03
C THR A 153 19.14 -5.31 6.75
N ARG A 154 20.46 -5.39 6.93
CA ARG A 154 21.43 -5.54 5.85
C ARG A 154 21.96 -6.97 5.87
N LYS A 155 22.45 -7.46 4.73
CA LYS A 155 23.24 -8.69 4.74
C LYS A 155 24.57 -8.43 5.46
N THR A 156 24.95 -9.34 6.36
CA THR A 156 26.16 -9.20 7.18
C THR A 156 27.27 -10.16 6.78
N ALA A 157 27.04 -11.01 5.77
CA ALA A 157 28.07 -11.92 5.28
C ALA A 157 29.20 -11.12 4.62
N ALA A 158 30.44 -11.60 4.75
CA ALA A 158 31.61 -10.93 4.18
C ALA A 158 31.53 -10.77 2.65
N ALA A 159 30.79 -11.66 1.96
CA ALA A 159 30.55 -11.56 0.52
C ALA A 159 29.61 -10.42 0.11
N ASP A 160 28.80 -9.91 1.05
CA ASP A 160 27.84 -8.80 0.84
C ASP A 160 28.41 -7.44 1.31
N LYS A 161 29.70 -7.42 1.66
CA LYS A 161 30.46 -6.20 1.95
C LYS A 161 31.41 -5.90 0.79
N SER A 162 31.69 -4.64 0.56
CA SER A 162 32.82 -4.27 -0.28
C SER A 162 34.12 -4.72 0.39
N LYS A 163 35.07 -5.17 -0.41
CA LYS A 163 36.35 -5.67 0.10
C LYS A 163 37.07 -4.58 0.91
N PRO A 164 37.69 -4.91 2.07
CA PRO A 164 38.48 -3.96 2.84
C PRO A 164 39.73 -3.54 2.07
N PHE A 165 40.34 -2.43 2.46
CA PHE A 165 41.58 -1.97 1.83
C PHE A 165 42.72 -2.99 1.98
N SER A 166 42.75 -3.72 3.10
CA SER A 166 43.75 -4.78 3.38
C SER A 166 43.60 -6.04 2.51
N ASP A 167 42.54 -6.16 1.72
CA ASP A 167 42.39 -7.25 0.77
C ASP A 167 43.54 -7.22 -0.26
N ALA A 168 44.07 -8.39 -0.62
CA ALA A 168 45.21 -8.50 -1.53
C ALA A 168 44.95 -7.84 -2.90
N ASP A 169 43.68 -7.76 -3.32
CA ASP A 169 43.31 -7.10 -4.57
C ASP A 169 43.32 -5.57 -4.46
N ASN A 170 43.11 -5.01 -3.27
CA ASN A 170 42.95 -3.57 -3.02
C ASN A 170 44.23 -2.91 -2.46
N ASN A 171 45.05 -3.63 -1.69
CA ASN A 171 46.29 -3.09 -1.09
C ASN A 171 47.42 -2.99 -2.13
N LYS A 172 47.18 -2.17 -3.16
CA LYS A 172 48.09 -1.90 -4.27
C LYS A 172 48.44 -0.42 -4.27
N ALA A 173 49.72 -0.10 -4.35
CA ALA A 173 50.21 1.21 -4.70
C ALA A 173 50.54 1.24 -6.18
N LEU A 174 50.07 2.26 -6.88
CA LEU A 174 50.35 2.46 -8.30
C LEU A 174 51.37 3.58 -8.45
N VAL A 175 52.54 3.24 -9.00
CA VAL A 175 53.59 4.20 -9.31
C VAL A 175 53.66 4.36 -10.82
N PHE A 176 53.61 5.60 -11.29
CA PHE A 176 53.55 5.90 -12.72
C PHE A 176 54.38 7.12 -13.09
N VAL A 177 54.93 7.10 -14.31
CA VAL A 177 55.74 8.20 -14.84
C VAL A 177 54.83 9.15 -15.59
N LYS A 178 54.56 10.33 -15.01
CA LYS A 178 53.74 11.40 -15.62
C LYS A 178 54.42 11.95 -16.87
N GLN A 179 55.72 12.23 -16.77
CA GLN A 179 56.53 12.72 -17.86
C GLN A 179 57.96 12.21 -17.70
N GLY A 180 58.50 11.60 -18.76
CA GLY A 180 59.91 11.24 -18.80
C GLY A 180 60.76 12.41 -19.25
N ASP A 181 61.77 12.75 -18.44
CA ASP A 181 62.76 13.79 -18.75
C ASP A 181 64.18 13.23 -18.59
N PHE A 182 65.13 13.83 -19.30
CA PHE A 182 66.56 13.48 -19.23
C PHE A 182 67.18 14.06 -17.95
N HIS A 183 68.28 13.45 -17.49
CA HIS A 183 69.02 13.90 -16.30
C HIS A 183 68.13 14.14 -15.08
N THR A 184 67.16 13.26 -14.85
CA THR A 184 66.19 13.38 -13.77
C THR A 184 66.31 12.17 -12.85
N ASN A 185 66.36 12.43 -11.55
CA ASN A 185 66.36 11.40 -10.52
C ASN A 185 64.91 11.06 -10.17
N TYR A 186 64.58 9.78 -10.19
CA TYR A 186 63.31 9.20 -9.76
C TYR A 186 63.56 8.35 -8.52
N ILE A 187 62.86 8.62 -7.42
CA ILE A 187 63.12 8.03 -6.12
C ILE A 187 61.82 7.45 -5.54
N ILE A 188 61.87 6.21 -5.08
CA ILE A 188 60.79 5.54 -4.34
C ILE A 188 61.30 5.13 -2.97
N GLU A 189 60.56 5.44 -1.93
CA GLU A 189 60.83 5.04 -0.55
C GLU A 189 59.62 4.26 0.00
N ILE A 190 59.84 3.05 0.50
CA ILE A 190 58.82 2.18 1.10
C ILE A 190 59.20 1.90 2.55
N GLU A 191 58.26 2.09 3.46
CA GLU A 191 58.39 1.75 4.88
C GLU A 191 57.35 0.68 5.24
N TYR A 192 57.81 -0.45 5.78
CA TYR A 192 56.94 -1.58 6.11
C TYR A 192 57.41 -2.34 7.36
N ALA A 193 56.46 -2.91 8.09
CA ALA A 193 56.75 -3.75 9.25
C ALA A 193 57.15 -5.18 8.84
N ASN A 194 58.14 -5.74 9.54
CA ASN A 194 58.60 -7.11 9.32
C ASN A 194 57.45 -8.13 9.59
N PRO A 195 57.24 -9.13 8.71
CA PRO A 195 56.19 -10.15 8.88
C PRO A 195 56.20 -10.86 10.25
N ASN A 196 57.37 -10.97 10.89
CA ASN A 196 57.54 -11.72 12.14
C ASN A 196 57.58 -10.86 13.42
N ASN A 197 57.56 -9.52 13.31
CA ASN A 197 57.53 -8.60 14.46
C ASN A 197 57.12 -7.18 14.03
N SER A 198 55.89 -6.77 14.38
CA SER A 198 55.30 -5.47 14.01
C SER A 198 56.06 -4.25 14.54
N ASN A 199 56.95 -4.41 15.53
CA ASN A 199 57.76 -3.33 16.09
C ASN A 199 59.08 -3.08 15.33
N ASN A 200 59.40 -3.90 14.30
CA ASN A 200 60.60 -3.76 13.49
C ASN A 200 60.24 -3.23 12.10
N ILE A 201 60.41 -1.92 11.92
CA ILE A 201 60.11 -1.21 10.67
C ILE A 201 61.35 -1.22 9.76
N LYS A 202 61.19 -1.68 8.52
CA LYS A 202 62.20 -1.61 7.45
C LYS A 202 61.87 -0.45 6.51
N THR A 203 62.89 0.26 6.05
CA THR A 203 62.77 1.30 5.02
C THR A 203 63.65 0.92 3.83
N VAL A 204 63.05 0.84 2.65
CA VAL A 204 63.71 0.52 1.38
C VAL A 204 63.66 1.75 0.49
N LYS A 205 64.79 2.09 -0.14
CA LYS A 205 64.91 3.23 -1.05
C LYS A 205 65.47 2.77 -2.40
N ALA A 206 64.74 3.05 -3.47
CA ALA A 206 65.15 2.82 -4.85
C ALA A 206 65.37 4.16 -5.56
N VAL A 207 66.45 4.29 -6.32
CA VAL A 207 66.80 5.49 -7.07
C VAL A 207 67.14 5.09 -8.51
N PHE A 208 66.60 5.80 -9.49
CA PHE A 208 66.99 5.70 -10.89
C PHE A 208 67.23 7.08 -11.48
N THR A 209 68.34 7.25 -12.20
CA THR A 209 68.68 8.51 -12.87
C THR A 209 68.63 8.31 -14.38
N SER A 210 67.78 9.06 -15.07
CA SER A 210 67.74 9.03 -16.53
C SER A 210 69.04 9.64 -17.11
N GLN A 211 69.52 9.07 -18.22
CA GLN A 211 70.76 9.50 -18.85
C GLN A 211 70.60 10.87 -19.54
N GLU A 212 71.72 11.48 -19.93
CA GLU A 212 71.72 12.73 -20.70
C GLU A 212 71.12 12.55 -22.11
N ALA A 213 70.60 13.63 -22.68
CA ALA A 213 70.03 13.63 -24.02
C ALA A 213 71.13 13.36 -25.06
N GLU A 214 70.93 12.36 -25.91
CA GLU A 214 71.82 12.10 -27.04
C GLU A 214 71.64 13.15 -28.15
N SER A 215 72.74 13.56 -28.77
CA SER A 215 72.80 14.56 -29.86
C SER A 215 71.94 14.22 -31.10
N THR A 216 71.43 13.01 -31.22
CA THR A 216 70.74 12.48 -32.42
C THR A 216 69.22 12.61 -32.38
N GLY A 217 68.63 13.22 -31.35
CA GLY A 217 67.19 13.51 -31.29
C GLY A 217 66.27 12.29 -31.17
N LYS A 218 66.83 11.07 -31.08
CA LYS A 218 66.09 9.86 -30.73
C LYS A 218 66.29 9.62 -29.23
N GLY A 219 65.25 9.83 -28.44
CA GLY A 219 65.29 9.73 -26.98
C GLY A 219 64.60 8.49 -26.39
N PRO A 220 65.00 7.24 -26.72
CA PRO A 220 64.42 6.07 -26.07
C PRO A 220 64.65 6.06 -24.56
N LYS A 221 65.72 6.73 -24.11
CA LYS A 221 66.20 6.78 -22.72
C LYS A 221 65.37 7.66 -21.76
N ALA A 222 64.49 8.51 -22.29
CA ALA A 222 63.54 9.30 -21.51
C ALA A 222 62.08 8.85 -21.69
N ARG A 223 61.84 7.65 -22.27
CA ARG A 223 60.48 7.11 -22.41
C ARG A 223 59.96 6.61 -21.06
N GLY A 224 58.71 6.95 -20.73
CA GLY A 224 58.08 6.61 -19.45
C GLY A 224 58.10 5.11 -19.13
N GLY A 225 57.82 4.24 -20.11
CA GLY A 225 57.86 2.78 -19.93
C GLY A 225 59.24 2.24 -19.56
N LEU A 226 60.32 2.78 -20.14
CA LEU A 226 61.70 2.38 -19.80
C LEU A 226 62.08 2.87 -18.40
N ILE A 227 61.68 4.08 -18.03
CA ILE A 227 61.92 4.65 -16.70
C ILE A 227 61.19 3.80 -15.64
N ALA A 228 59.92 3.49 -15.87
CA ALA A 228 59.11 2.62 -15.01
C ALA A 228 59.74 1.23 -14.83
N HIS A 229 60.23 0.62 -15.91
CA HIS A 229 60.92 -0.67 -15.84
C HIS A 229 62.20 -0.61 -14.99
N ASN A 230 63.08 0.37 -15.23
CA ASN A 230 64.36 0.43 -14.52
C ASN A 230 64.19 0.75 -13.03
N ILE A 231 63.27 1.65 -12.67
CA ILE A 231 63.01 1.96 -11.26
C ILE A 231 62.38 0.77 -10.52
N LYS A 232 61.54 -0.02 -11.22
CA LYS A 232 60.96 -1.27 -10.72
C LYS A 232 62.04 -2.31 -10.42
N GLU A 233 62.99 -2.53 -11.33
CA GLU A 233 64.09 -3.49 -11.12
C GLU A 233 65.04 -3.05 -9.99
N ASN A 234 65.30 -1.74 -9.87
CA ASN A 234 66.03 -1.18 -8.73
C ASN A 234 65.28 -1.40 -7.41
N LEU A 235 63.95 -1.29 -7.41
CA LEU A 235 63.11 -1.54 -6.25
C LEU A 235 63.12 -3.02 -5.86
N LYS A 236 62.99 -3.95 -6.82
CA LYS A 236 63.10 -5.41 -6.57
C LYS A 236 64.44 -5.77 -5.92
N THR A 237 65.53 -5.22 -6.46
CA THR A 237 66.88 -5.42 -5.92
C THR A 237 67.01 -4.87 -4.49
N ALA A 238 66.45 -3.68 -4.25
CA ALA A 238 66.50 -3.02 -2.95
C ALA A 238 65.66 -3.75 -1.87
N ILE A 239 64.55 -4.40 -2.25
CA ILE A 239 63.75 -5.24 -1.33
C ILE A 239 64.48 -6.54 -0.99
N ASN A 240 65.13 -7.17 -1.97
CA ASN A 240 65.74 -8.50 -1.82
C ASN A 240 67.16 -8.50 -1.20
N ASN A 241 67.79 -7.33 -1.01
CA ASN A 241 69.18 -7.22 -0.54
C ASN A 241 70.19 -8.15 -1.26
N THR A 242 69.88 -8.54 -2.50
CA THR A 242 70.71 -9.42 -3.32
C THR A 242 70.81 -8.80 -4.70
N THR A 243 72.03 -8.61 -5.18
CA THR A 243 72.28 -8.21 -6.57
C THR A 243 71.88 -9.38 -7.47
N PRO A 244 70.95 -9.22 -8.44
CA PRO A 244 70.67 -10.29 -9.38
C PRO A 244 71.94 -10.51 -10.24
N PRO A 245 72.33 -11.76 -10.53
CA PRO A 245 73.36 -12.02 -11.54
C PRO A 245 72.86 -11.52 -12.89
N PRO A 246 73.74 -11.04 -13.79
CA PRO A 246 73.34 -10.80 -15.15
C PRO A 246 72.95 -12.16 -15.75
N ASN A 247 71.74 -12.24 -16.33
CA ASN A 247 71.24 -13.34 -17.19
C ASN A 247 70.30 -14.40 -16.56
N THR A 248 69.53 -14.11 -15.51
CA THR A 248 68.49 -15.05 -15.04
C THR A 248 67.14 -14.73 -15.68
N GLU A 249 66.56 -15.71 -16.38
CA GLU A 249 65.20 -15.66 -16.91
C GLU A 249 64.15 -15.60 -15.79
N SER A 250 63.01 -14.98 -16.13
CA SER A 250 61.85 -14.72 -15.28
C SER A 250 61.43 -15.96 -14.49
N GLY A 251 61.66 -15.92 -13.18
CA GLY A 251 61.14 -16.85 -12.21
C GLY A 251 61.00 -16.10 -10.90
N ASP A 252 59.78 -16.10 -10.34
CA ASP A 252 59.40 -15.34 -9.15
C ASP A 252 60.39 -15.57 -8.00
N VAL A 253 61.29 -14.61 -7.79
CA VAL A 253 62.07 -14.54 -6.55
C VAL A 253 61.07 -14.19 -5.46
N ALA A 254 61.00 -15.01 -4.40
CA ALA A 254 60.21 -14.70 -3.22
C ALA A 254 60.72 -13.40 -2.59
N LEU A 255 60.12 -12.28 -3.01
CA LEU A 255 60.27 -10.95 -2.44
C LEU A 255 59.83 -11.01 -0.97
N ASP A 256 60.42 -10.19 -0.09
CA ASP A 256 60.16 -10.11 1.37
C ASP A 256 58.70 -9.71 1.69
N GLY A 257 57.73 -10.54 1.28
CA GLY A 257 56.30 -10.32 1.36
C GLY A 257 55.72 -9.35 0.33
N PHE A 258 56.41 -9.02 -0.77
CA PHE A 258 55.92 -8.06 -1.79
C PHE A 258 55.66 -8.73 -3.15
N THR A 259 54.71 -8.20 -3.91
CA THR A 259 54.51 -8.48 -5.34
C THR A 259 54.59 -7.16 -6.09
N ILE A 260 55.48 -7.11 -7.08
CA ILE A 260 55.60 -5.95 -7.97
C ILE A 260 55.23 -6.42 -9.37
N SER A 261 54.08 -5.99 -9.86
CA SER A 261 53.52 -6.43 -11.13
C SER A 261 53.51 -5.30 -12.17
N ASP A 262 53.85 -5.69 -13.39
CA ASP A 262 53.68 -4.96 -14.65
C ASP A 262 53.44 -5.98 -15.76
N ILE A 263 53.14 -5.51 -16.98
CA ILE A 263 53.21 -6.40 -18.14
C ILE A 263 54.68 -6.71 -18.44
N GLU A 264 55.01 -8.00 -18.47
CA GLU A 264 56.33 -8.48 -18.86
C GLU A 264 56.73 -7.93 -20.23
N LEU A 265 58.01 -7.58 -20.32
CA LEU A 265 58.67 -7.18 -21.55
C LEU A 265 58.60 -8.36 -22.54
N TYR A 266 57.90 -8.22 -23.67
CA TYR A 266 57.97 -9.22 -24.74
C TYR A 266 59.40 -9.26 -25.31
N GLY A 267 60.19 -10.24 -24.86
CA GLY A 267 61.42 -10.78 -25.45
C GLY A 267 62.39 -9.78 -26.10
N VAL A 268 63.38 -9.31 -25.35
CA VAL A 268 64.59 -8.71 -25.92
C VAL A 268 65.55 -9.83 -26.27
N THR A 269 65.43 -10.40 -27.47
CA THR A 269 66.60 -11.05 -28.08
C THR A 269 67.47 -9.93 -28.63
N ALA A 270 68.68 -9.78 -28.08
CA ALA A 270 69.66 -8.78 -28.53
C ALA A 270 69.85 -8.88 -30.05
N GLY A 271 69.31 -7.93 -30.82
CA GLY A 271 69.45 -7.99 -32.26
C GLY A 271 68.64 -6.98 -33.05
N ASP A 272 67.33 -6.88 -32.85
CA ASP A 272 66.50 -6.16 -33.81
C ASP A 272 65.60 -5.07 -33.21
N ALA A 273 65.72 -3.90 -33.84
CA ALA A 273 65.03 -2.67 -33.54
C ALA A 273 63.50 -2.83 -33.69
N GLY A 274 62.82 -2.80 -32.56
CA GLY A 274 61.38 -2.70 -32.44
C GLY A 274 61.04 -2.43 -30.99
N ASP A 275 61.56 -1.33 -30.43
CA ASP A 275 61.48 -1.00 -29.01
C ASP A 275 60.02 -0.86 -28.50
N ARG A 276 59.41 -1.98 -28.13
CA ARG A 276 58.10 -2.04 -27.46
C ARG A 276 58.34 -1.88 -25.96
N TYR A 277 58.33 -0.64 -25.51
CA TYR A 277 58.40 -0.33 -24.08
C TYR A 277 57.03 -0.59 -23.44
N GLY A 278 57.01 -1.26 -22.28
CA GLY A 278 55.79 -1.52 -21.51
C GLY A 278 55.10 -0.24 -21.02
N TYR A 279 53.98 -0.41 -20.32
CA TYR A 279 53.20 0.72 -19.79
C TYR A 279 54.05 1.59 -18.83
N PRO A 280 53.84 2.92 -18.79
CA PRO A 280 54.59 3.84 -17.92
C PRO A 280 54.13 3.77 -16.45
N ALA A 281 53.69 2.61 -15.98
CA ALA A 281 53.14 2.40 -14.65
C ALA A 281 53.40 0.95 -14.20
N PHE A 282 53.56 0.75 -12.90
CA PHE A 282 53.64 -0.57 -12.27
C PHE A 282 52.98 -0.53 -10.90
N SER A 283 52.49 -1.67 -10.43
CA SER A 283 51.83 -1.78 -9.13
C SER A 283 52.69 -2.53 -8.12
N ILE A 284 52.62 -2.09 -6.87
CA ILE A 284 53.31 -2.68 -5.73
C ILE A 284 52.23 -3.11 -4.74
N SER A 285 52.21 -4.37 -4.37
CA SER A 285 51.35 -4.92 -3.32
C SER A 285 52.15 -5.77 -2.34
N ARG A 286 51.57 -6.04 -1.17
CA ARG A 286 52.12 -7.04 -0.25
C ARG A 286 51.32 -8.33 -0.32
N THR A 287 52.02 -9.47 -0.33
CA THR A 287 51.43 -10.81 -0.37
C THR A 287 50.80 -11.23 0.95
N ASP A 288 51.20 -10.59 2.05
CA ASP A 288 50.71 -10.85 3.40
C ASP A 288 49.50 -9.98 3.80
N GLY A 289 49.05 -9.08 2.91
CA GLY A 289 47.90 -8.20 3.14
C GLY A 289 48.14 -7.07 4.14
N VAL A 290 49.37 -6.93 4.67
CA VAL A 290 49.70 -5.87 5.63
C VAL A 290 49.90 -4.54 4.90
N GLU A 291 49.45 -3.45 5.50
CA GLU A 291 49.65 -2.12 4.93
C GLU A 291 51.13 -1.70 4.95
N PHE A 292 51.51 -0.79 4.05
CA PHE A 292 52.83 -0.19 3.99
C PHE A 292 52.73 1.30 3.70
N LYS A 293 53.77 2.07 3.99
CA LYS A 293 53.87 3.47 3.57
C LYS A 293 54.75 3.54 2.36
N ILE A 294 54.37 4.35 1.39
CA ILE A 294 55.15 4.59 0.18
C ILE A 294 55.21 6.10 -0.10
N LYS A 295 56.37 6.55 -0.54
CA LYS A 295 56.61 7.93 -0.97
C LYS A 295 57.39 7.92 -2.26
N VAL A 296 57.00 8.81 -3.17
CA VAL A 296 57.74 9.08 -4.42
C VAL A 296 58.30 10.49 -4.39
N SER A 297 59.46 10.68 -5.02
CA SER A 297 60.03 12.01 -5.26
C SER A 297 60.84 12.02 -6.54
N ASP A 298 60.95 13.19 -7.15
CA ASP A 298 61.78 13.40 -8.32
C ASP A 298 62.61 14.69 -8.19
N SER A 299 63.60 14.88 -9.08
CA SER A 299 64.40 16.11 -9.14
C SER A 299 63.75 17.24 -9.95
N LYS A 300 62.45 17.13 -10.27
CA LYS A 300 61.67 18.08 -11.08
C LYS A 300 60.49 18.68 -10.30
N GLY A 301 60.45 18.51 -8.98
CA GLY A 301 59.44 19.11 -8.12
C GLY A 301 58.11 18.35 -8.08
N GLY A 302 58.11 17.04 -8.39
CA GLY A 302 56.94 16.16 -8.33
C GLY A 302 56.15 16.07 -9.64
N THR A 303 56.66 16.62 -10.74
CA THR A 303 55.97 16.63 -12.04
C THR A 303 56.29 15.41 -12.90
N ALA A 304 57.34 14.65 -12.58
CA ALA A 304 57.83 13.54 -13.40
C ALA A 304 57.31 12.18 -12.89
N LEU A 305 57.16 12.00 -11.57
CA LEU A 305 56.71 10.76 -10.95
C LEU A 305 55.41 10.96 -10.15
N GLY A 306 54.43 10.09 -10.38
CA GLY A 306 53.16 10.05 -9.68
C GLY A 306 53.01 8.79 -8.81
N LEU A 307 52.22 8.93 -7.74
CA LEU A 307 51.87 7.87 -6.81
C LEU A 307 50.37 7.93 -6.53
N ALA A 308 49.70 6.79 -6.67
CA ALA A 308 48.32 6.59 -6.27
C ALA A 308 48.28 5.46 -5.23
N TYR A 309 48.03 5.81 -3.97
CA TYR A 309 47.93 4.86 -2.86
C TYR A 309 46.97 5.39 -1.80
N LYS A 310 45.93 4.60 -1.47
CA LYS A 310 44.79 4.93 -0.58
C LYS A 310 43.92 6.09 -1.06
N GLU A 311 44.50 7.28 -1.25
CA GLU A 311 43.81 8.51 -1.59
C GLU A 311 44.65 9.35 -2.56
N VAL A 312 43.99 10.10 -3.44
CA VAL A 312 44.57 11.16 -4.29
C VAL A 312 43.78 12.45 -4.17
N ASP A 313 44.44 13.59 -4.41
CA ASP A 313 43.82 14.92 -4.28
C ASP A 313 42.85 15.26 -5.43
N SER A 314 43.01 14.64 -6.61
CA SER A 314 42.14 14.86 -7.77
C SER A 314 42.11 13.65 -8.70
N ILE A 315 41.03 13.47 -9.45
CA ILE A 315 40.93 12.47 -10.52
C ILE A 315 42.00 12.68 -11.60
N SER A 316 42.43 13.92 -11.81
CA SER A 316 43.47 14.27 -12.79
C SER A 316 44.87 13.77 -12.40
N ASP A 317 45.06 13.41 -11.13
CA ASP A 317 46.30 12.80 -10.63
C ASP A 317 46.36 11.29 -10.84
N LEU A 318 45.38 10.68 -11.52
CA LEU A 318 45.40 9.25 -11.84
C LEU A 318 45.96 8.97 -13.24
N PRO A 319 46.68 7.86 -13.45
CA PRO A 319 47.28 7.52 -14.74
C PRO A 319 46.27 6.94 -15.72
N LYS A 320 46.55 7.06 -17.02
CA LYS A 320 45.73 6.46 -18.09
C LYS A 320 45.74 4.92 -18.11
N SER A 321 46.81 4.31 -17.59
CA SER A 321 47.01 2.85 -17.60
C SER A 321 47.21 2.35 -16.18
N ALA A 322 46.44 1.34 -15.79
CA ALA A 322 46.46 0.74 -14.45
C ALA A 322 46.03 -0.73 -14.55
N PRO A 323 46.27 -1.56 -13.51
CA PRO A 323 45.76 -2.91 -13.51
C PRO A 323 44.24 -2.89 -13.35
N ASN A 324 43.55 -3.86 -13.96
CA ASN A 324 42.10 -3.95 -13.87
C ASN A 324 41.64 -4.08 -12.40
N ASN A 325 40.50 -3.47 -12.06
CA ASN A 325 39.93 -3.40 -10.71
C ASN A 325 40.80 -2.67 -9.67
N PHE A 326 41.76 -1.82 -10.09
CA PHE A 326 42.46 -0.94 -9.16
C PHE A 326 41.48 0.09 -8.57
N ARG A 327 41.37 0.13 -7.24
CA ARG A 327 40.43 1.01 -6.50
C ARG A 327 41.17 2.06 -5.71
N ILE A 328 40.66 3.28 -5.68
CA ILE A 328 41.24 4.40 -4.92
C ILE A 328 40.20 5.43 -4.51
N LYS A 329 40.43 6.11 -3.37
CA LYS A 329 39.65 7.27 -2.95
C LYS A 329 40.16 8.54 -3.64
N VAL A 330 39.26 9.38 -4.12
CA VAL A 330 39.57 10.70 -4.69
C VAL A 330 38.94 11.75 -3.79
N ARG A 331 39.71 12.76 -3.39
CA ARG A 331 39.19 13.88 -2.62
C ARG A 331 38.30 14.77 -3.50
N GLY A 332 37.15 15.15 -2.97
CA GLY A 332 36.22 16.05 -3.64
C GLY A 332 36.79 17.47 -3.78
N SER A 333 36.36 18.18 -4.83
CA SER A 333 36.70 19.59 -5.06
C SER A 333 35.78 20.51 -4.24
N VAL A 334 36.37 21.39 -3.43
CA VAL A 334 35.62 22.41 -2.68
C VAL A 334 35.01 23.46 -3.63
N GLU A 335 35.62 23.71 -4.78
CA GLU A 335 35.13 24.69 -5.77
C GLU A 335 33.85 24.20 -6.45
N ASP A 336 33.76 22.89 -6.71
CA ASP A 336 32.62 22.26 -7.37
C ASP A 336 31.57 21.73 -6.39
N ASN A 337 31.81 21.88 -5.08
CA ASN A 337 30.98 21.30 -4.00
C ASN A 337 30.78 19.79 -4.21
N GLU A 338 31.83 19.10 -4.63
CA GLU A 338 31.88 17.64 -4.76
C GLU A 338 32.31 17.04 -3.41
N ASP A 339 31.62 15.99 -2.98
CA ASP A 339 32.08 15.16 -1.86
C ASP A 339 33.20 14.21 -2.30
N ASP A 340 33.88 13.59 -1.33
CA ASP A 340 34.86 12.54 -1.60
C ASP A 340 34.19 11.33 -2.27
N PHE A 341 34.86 10.74 -3.26
CA PHE A 341 34.32 9.59 -3.99
C PHE A 341 35.36 8.51 -4.24
N PHE A 342 34.92 7.30 -4.60
CA PHE A 342 35.79 6.17 -4.86
C PHE A 342 35.70 5.81 -6.33
N VAL A 343 36.83 5.40 -6.92
CA VAL A 343 36.87 4.98 -8.32
C VAL A 343 37.56 3.63 -8.46
N LYS A 344 37.12 2.87 -9.46
CA LYS A 344 37.70 1.60 -9.90
C LYS A 344 38.15 1.74 -11.35
N PHE A 345 39.33 1.24 -11.67
CA PHE A 345 39.84 1.22 -13.03
C PHE A 345 39.28 0.03 -13.82
N GLU A 346 38.76 0.29 -15.02
CA GLU A 346 38.32 -0.72 -15.98
C GLU A 346 39.12 -0.61 -17.28
N THR A 347 39.67 -1.74 -17.73
CA THR A 347 40.47 -1.83 -18.95
C THR A 347 39.60 -1.82 -20.21
N ASN A 348 40.09 -1.23 -21.29
CA ASN A 348 39.34 -1.15 -22.56
C ASN A 348 39.03 -2.53 -23.17
N ASP A 349 39.89 -3.52 -22.91
CA ASP A 349 39.78 -4.87 -23.47
C ASP A 349 38.85 -5.79 -22.64
N GLY A 350 38.35 -5.32 -21.49
CA GLY A 350 37.42 -6.06 -20.62
C GLY A 350 37.98 -7.36 -20.02
N THR A 351 39.28 -7.61 -20.16
CA THR A 351 39.95 -8.82 -19.67
C THR A 351 40.07 -8.81 -18.14
N THR A 352 39.70 -9.92 -17.50
CA THR A 352 39.83 -10.14 -16.05
C THR A 352 41.25 -10.48 -15.61
N SER A 353 42.23 -10.44 -16.53
CA SER A 353 43.62 -10.67 -16.17
C SER A 353 44.14 -9.48 -15.36
N SER A 354 45.07 -9.75 -14.44
CA SER A 354 45.81 -8.76 -13.63
C SER A 354 46.73 -7.86 -14.46
N ASP A 355 46.51 -7.82 -15.77
CA ASP A 355 47.36 -7.20 -16.76
C ASP A 355 47.07 -5.70 -16.81
N PHE A 356 48.14 -4.92 -16.92
CA PHE A 356 48.04 -3.49 -17.17
C PHE A 356 47.41 -3.25 -18.54
N SER A 357 46.43 -2.36 -18.63
CA SER A 357 45.95 -1.90 -19.92
C SER A 357 45.51 -0.44 -19.83
N ASP A 358 45.36 0.18 -20.98
CA ASP A 358 44.70 1.48 -21.08
C ASP A 358 43.20 1.32 -20.77
N GLY A 359 42.63 2.31 -20.10
CA GLY A 359 41.27 2.21 -19.59
C GLY A 359 40.74 3.52 -19.03
N GLY A 360 39.69 3.41 -18.24
CA GLY A 360 39.04 4.54 -17.57
C GLY A 360 38.74 4.24 -16.10
N PHE A 361 38.61 5.30 -15.31
CA PHE A 361 38.13 5.22 -13.94
C PHE A 361 36.63 5.43 -13.91
N ILE A 362 35.91 4.48 -13.32
CA ILE A 362 34.47 4.56 -13.06
C ILE A 362 34.24 4.70 -11.55
N GLU A 363 33.14 5.34 -11.13
CA GLU A 363 32.80 5.39 -9.71
C GLU A 363 32.52 3.99 -9.16
N ASP A 364 32.90 3.79 -7.90
CA ASP A 364 32.70 2.55 -7.18
C ASP A 364 32.37 2.84 -5.71
N VAL A 365 32.04 1.79 -4.97
CA VAL A 365 31.74 1.84 -3.55
C VAL A 365 33.00 2.05 -2.69
N GLY A 366 32.86 2.52 -1.46
CA GLY A 366 33.95 2.61 -0.48
C GLY A 366 34.55 1.27 -0.08
N PHE A 367 35.59 1.27 0.76
CA PHE A 367 36.24 0.05 1.27
C PHE A 367 35.61 -0.44 2.58
N ASP A 368 35.49 -1.76 2.77
CA ASP A 368 34.88 -2.41 3.95
C ASP A 368 33.44 -1.97 4.28
N GLU A 369 32.71 -1.55 3.25
CA GLU A 369 31.37 -1.01 3.36
C GLU A 369 30.31 -2.08 3.22
N PHE A 370 29.22 -1.95 3.97
CA PHE A 370 28.03 -2.76 3.71
C PHE A 370 27.30 -2.17 2.51
N ILE A 371 26.91 -3.02 1.56
CA ILE A 371 26.35 -2.57 0.27
C ILE A 371 24.97 -3.16 -0.06
N THR A 372 24.56 -4.21 0.65
CA THR A 372 23.36 -4.99 0.31
C THR A 372 22.32 -4.96 1.43
N LEU A 373 21.09 -4.55 1.10
CA LEU A 373 19.92 -4.73 1.96
C LEU A 373 19.48 -6.20 1.99
N ASP A 374 18.97 -6.68 3.12
CA ASP A 374 18.43 -8.03 3.19
C ASP A 374 17.03 -8.08 2.57
N GLU A 375 16.93 -8.70 1.39
CA GLU A 375 15.71 -8.85 0.60
C GLU A 375 14.59 -9.57 1.38
N ASN A 376 14.95 -10.44 2.34
CA ASN A 376 14.01 -11.17 3.18
C ASN A 376 13.35 -10.31 4.27
N THR A 377 13.86 -9.10 4.51
CA THR A 377 13.32 -8.15 5.49
C THR A 377 12.57 -6.99 4.86
N LEU A 378 12.53 -6.93 3.52
CA LEU A 378 11.85 -5.92 2.71
C LEU A 378 10.55 -6.47 2.11
N PRO A 379 9.67 -5.61 1.56
CA PRO A 379 8.40 -6.03 0.98
C PRO A 379 8.54 -7.12 -0.08
N PHE A 380 7.63 -8.09 -0.03
CA PHE A 380 7.55 -9.18 -1.00
C PHE A 380 6.64 -8.80 -2.15
N LYS A 381 6.90 -9.35 -3.32
CA LYS A 381 6.02 -9.23 -4.49
C LYS A 381 5.28 -10.53 -4.71
N LEU A 382 3.99 -10.40 -4.99
CA LEU A 382 3.09 -11.45 -5.42
C LEU A 382 2.79 -11.22 -6.90
N VAL A 383 3.24 -12.17 -7.74
CA VAL A 383 3.14 -12.07 -9.20
C VAL A 383 2.39 -13.29 -9.73
N ASN A 384 1.48 -13.06 -10.67
CA ASN A 384 0.81 -14.14 -11.40
C ASN A 384 1.73 -14.60 -12.54
N ASN A 385 2.26 -15.81 -12.46
CA ASN A 385 3.21 -16.32 -13.46
C ASN A 385 2.53 -17.23 -14.51
N SER A 386 1.41 -17.86 -14.15
CA SER A 386 0.62 -18.70 -15.06
C SER A 386 -0.83 -18.83 -14.56
N PRO A 387 -1.79 -19.26 -15.40
CA PRO A 387 -3.19 -19.41 -14.97
C PRO A 387 -3.29 -20.25 -13.70
N ASN A 388 -3.86 -19.67 -12.64
CA ASN A 388 -3.94 -20.28 -11.31
C ASN A 388 -2.57 -20.64 -10.70
N ASN A 389 -1.56 -19.78 -10.87
CA ASN A 389 -0.33 -19.86 -10.10
C ASN A 389 0.23 -18.48 -9.74
N PHE A 390 0.32 -18.21 -8.43
CA PHE A 390 0.97 -17.02 -7.90
C PHE A 390 2.31 -17.38 -7.27
N ASP A 391 3.35 -16.65 -7.68
CA ASP A 391 4.66 -16.73 -7.05
C ASP A 391 4.80 -15.57 -6.05
N LEU A 392 5.08 -15.89 -4.80
CA LEU A 392 5.40 -14.95 -3.74
C LEU A 392 6.92 -14.96 -3.53
N ASN A 393 7.57 -13.88 -3.91
CA ASN A 393 9.04 -13.79 -3.91
C ASN A 393 9.51 -12.48 -3.29
N PRO A 394 10.73 -12.46 -2.69
CA PRO A 394 11.42 -11.22 -2.39
C PRO A 394 11.58 -10.34 -3.65
N CYS A 395 11.63 -9.03 -3.44
CA CYS A 395 12.03 -8.11 -4.50
C CYS A 395 13.57 -8.10 -4.64
N ASN A 396 14.07 -7.96 -5.87
CA ASN A 396 15.51 -7.89 -6.14
C ASN A 396 15.97 -6.44 -5.97
N TRP A 397 16.55 -6.13 -4.82
CA TRP A 397 16.99 -4.77 -4.49
C TRP A 397 18.39 -4.50 -5.04
N LYS A 398 18.59 -3.34 -5.68
CA LYS A 398 19.93 -2.95 -6.15
C LYS A 398 20.85 -2.71 -4.96
N THR A 399 22.11 -3.12 -5.08
CA THR A 399 23.15 -2.85 -4.09
C THR A 399 23.66 -1.41 -4.23
N LYS A 400 24.27 -0.89 -3.17
CA LYS A 400 25.00 0.38 -3.21
C LYS A 400 26.18 0.26 -4.18
N GLN A 401 26.09 0.95 -5.32
CA GLN A 401 27.12 0.89 -6.37
C GLN A 401 28.24 1.92 -6.18
N VAL A 402 27.95 3.04 -5.49
CA VAL A 402 28.89 4.16 -5.35
C VAL A 402 28.85 4.78 -3.95
N GLY A 403 29.97 5.38 -3.54
CA GLY A 403 30.07 6.13 -2.28
C GLY A 403 30.29 5.25 -1.04
N ASP A 404 30.32 5.89 0.12
CA ASP A 404 30.48 5.27 1.44
C ASP A 404 29.23 5.51 2.31
N ASN A 405 29.30 5.27 3.62
CA ASN A 405 28.16 5.52 4.51
C ASN A 405 27.92 6.99 4.83
N ASP A 406 28.85 7.89 4.52
CA ASP A 406 28.70 9.31 4.77
C ASP A 406 28.09 10.02 3.55
N THR A 407 28.54 9.65 2.35
CA THR A 407 28.12 10.24 1.06
C THR A 407 26.90 9.59 0.44
N ASN A 408 26.74 8.27 0.61
CA ASN A 408 25.58 7.49 0.14
C ASN A 408 25.11 6.55 1.27
N PRO A 409 24.56 7.12 2.37
CA PRO A 409 24.11 6.36 3.52
C PRO A 409 22.99 5.38 3.15
N PHE A 410 22.81 4.37 4.00
CA PHE A 410 21.59 3.56 3.93
C PHE A 410 20.34 4.43 4.13
N PRO A 411 19.23 4.12 3.45
CA PRO A 411 17.99 4.88 3.59
C PRO A 411 17.47 4.95 5.03
N SER A 412 16.75 6.00 5.40
CA SER A 412 16.37 6.24 6.80
C SER A 412 15.44 5.18 7.43
N PHE A 413 14.79 4.35 6.61
CA PHE A 413 14.03 3.18 7.05
C PHE A 413 14.91 2.01 7.51
N PHE A 414 16.21 2.04 7.20
CA PHE A 414 17.19 1.05 7.63
C PHE A 414 17.56 1.25 9.11
N ASN A 415 17.69 0.15 9.83
CA ASN A 415 18.14 0.17 11.22
C ASN A 415 19.66 0.02 11.29
N LEU A 416 20.38 1.13 11.56
CA LEU A 416 21.84 1.17 11.56
C LEU A 416 22.50 0.31 12.66
N ASP A 417 21.83 0.08 13.79
CA ASP A 417 22.26 -0.81 14.88
C ASP A 417 21.08 -1.06 15.84
N THR A 418 20.94 -2.28 16.37
CA THR A 418 19.87 -2.65 17.31
C THR A 418 19.85 -1.76 18.56
N ASN A 419 20.96 -1.08 18.85
CA ASN A 419 21.13 -0.19 20.01
C ASN A 419 20.91 1.31 19.72
N SER A 420 20.92 1.77 18.46
CA SER A 420 20.92 3.21 18.14
C SER A 420 19.56 3.75 17.68
N ASN A 421 18.69 2.92 17.09
CA ASN A 421 17.27 3.23 16.83
C ASN A 421 16.44 1.93 16.82
N PRO A 422 16.04 1.40 17.99
CA PRO A 422 15.40 0.09 18.05
C PRO A 422 14.05 0.01 17.32
N ASP A 423 13.38 1.13 17.00
CA ASP A 423 11.96 1.14 16.65
C ASP A 423 11.61 1.52 15.18
N ARG A 424 12.61 1.69 14.30
CA ARG A 424 12.33 2.01 12.89
C ARG A 424 11.85 0.79 12.11
N SER A 425 10.65 0.90 11.55
CA SER A 425 10.09 -0.04 10.57
C SER A 425 9.37 0.73 9.46
N ILE A 426 9.07 0.05 8.37
CA ILE A 426 8.27 0.61 7.28
C ILE A 426 6.81 0.53 7.73
N SER A 427 6.12 1.68 7.77
CA SER A 427 4.71 1.77 8.18
C SER A 427 3.74 1.66 7.01
N ASN A 428 4.14 2.06 5.80
CA ASN A 428 3.33 1.95 4.60
C ASN A 428 4.18 1.97 3.33
N LEU A 429 3.62 1.48 2.24
CA LEU A 429 4.16 1.59 0.90
C LEU A 429 3.16 2.27 -0.06
N PHE A 430 3.66 3.07 -0.99
CA PHE A 430 2.83 3.79 -1.96
C PHE A 430 3.63 4.05 -3.24
N PHE A 431 2.96 4.41 -4.33
CA PHE A 431 3.62 4.91 -5.54
C PHE A 431 3.31 6.38 -5.73
N PHE A 432 4.33 7.16 -6.12
CA PHE A 432 4.14 8.57 -6.42
C PHE A 432 5.13 9.03 -7.48
N LYS A 433 4.65 9.64 -8.56
CA LYS A 433 5.45 10.20 -9.67
C LYS A 433 6.58 9.25 -10.15
N ASN A 434 6.22 8.01 -10.50
CA ASN A 434 7.14 6.98 -10.99
C ASN A 434 8.24 6.56 -9.99
N ARG A 435 7.97 6.70 -8.69
CA ARG A 435 8.84 6.24 -7.60
C ARG A 435 8.06 5.35 -6.65
N LEU A 436 8.70 4.29 -6.15
CA LEU A 436 8.20 3.51 -5.04
C LEU A 436 8.53 4.24 -3.74
N GLY A 437 7.54 4.45 -2.89
CA GLY A 437 7.65 5.20 -1.65
C GLY A 437 7.42 4.34 -0.42
N PHE A 438 8.21 4.59 0.61
CA PHE A 438 8.05 4.05 1.95
C PHE A 438 7.85 5.16 2.96
N LEU A 439 6.93 4.91 3.89
CA LEU A 439 6.82 5.68 5.12
C LEU A 439 7.56 4.95 6.22
N SER A 440 8.37 5.68 6.99
CA SER A 440 9.02 5.13 8.18
C SER A 440 9.06 6.17 9.27
N GLU A 441 8.32 5.92 10.36
CA GLU A 441 8.14 6.87 11.45
C GLU A 441 7.76 8.28 10.97
N GLY A 442 8.69 9.23 10.97
CA GLY A 442 8.48 10.61 10.50
C GLY A 442 9.04 10.87 9.08
N SER A 443 9.67 9.89 8.45
CA SER A 443 10.34 10.05 7.16
C SER A 443 9.51 9.52 6.00
N VAL A 444 9.68 10.18 4.85
CA VAL A 444 9.21 9.74 3.55
C VAL A 444 10.43 9.44 2.68
N ILE A 445 10.51 8.20 2.22
CA ILE A 445 11.61 7.71 1.40
C ILE A 445 11.05 7.29 0.06
N LEU A 446 11.58 7.82 -1.05
CA LEU A 446 11.19 7.46 -2.42
C LEU A 446 12.40 6.88 -3.16
N SER A 447 12.16 5.84 -3.95
CA SER A 447 13.15 5.20 -4.82
C SER A 447 13.64 6.16 -5.90
N GLU A 448 14.67 5.76 -6.64
CA GLU A 448 15.04 6.39 -7.90
C GLU A 448 13.83 6.46 -8.86
N ALA A 449 13.75 7.53 -9.64
CA ALA A 449 12.70 7.70 -10.64
C ALA A 449 12.81 6.65 -11.75
N GLY A 450 11.77 5.83 -11.94
CA GLY A 450 11.71 4.77 -12.95
C GLY A 450 12.37 3.45 -12.53
N GLU A 451 13.10 3.43 -11.42
CA GLU A 451 13.78 2.24 -10.88
C GLU A 451 13.32 1.98 -9.44
N TYR A 452 12.24 1.20 -9.31
CA TYR A 452 11.52 1.02 -8.05
C TYR A 452 12.33 0.31 -6.96
N PHE A 453 13.32 -0.50 -7.35
CA PHE A 453 14.13 -1.31 -6.44
C PHE A 453 15.50 -0.71 -6.14
N ASN A 454 15.70 0.58 -6.44
CA ASN A 454 16.91 1.32 -6.09
C ASN A 454 16.62 2.45 -5.09
N PHE A 455 17.27 2.39 -3.93
CA PHE A 455 17.25 3.44 -2.91
C PHE A 455 18.63 4.07 -2.66
N PHE A 456 19.62 3.76 -3.48
CA PHE A 456 20.94 4.36 -3.44
C PHE A 456 21.14 5.30 -4.61
N ARG A 457 21.95 6.34 -4.42
CA ARG A 457 22.37 7.20 -5.54
C ARG A 457 23.23 6.42 -6.51
N THR A 458 23.17 6.80 -7.79
CA THR A 458 23.99 6.21 -8.86
C THR A 458 25.34 6.91 -9.02
N THR A 459 25.46 8.15 -8.56
CA THR A 459 26.70 8.93 -8.46
C THR A 459 26.69 9.73 -7.15
N VAL A 460 27.86 9.97 -6.54
CA VAL A 460 27.99 10.86 -5.37
C VAL A 460 28.57 12.22 -5.73
N ARG A 461 29.06 12.39 -6.97
CA ARG A 461 29.70 13.64 -7.42
C ARG A 461 28.72 14.79 -7.56
N SER A 462 27.50 14.50 -7.99
CA SER A 462 26.45 15.50 -8.15
C SER A 462 25.10 14.89 -7.83
N LEU A 463 24.22 15.67 -7.21
CA LEU A 463 22.84 15.26 -6.98
C LEU A 463 22.03 15.40 -8.28
N ILE A 464 21.54 14.27 -8.80
CA ILE A 464 20.71 14.21 -10.00
C ILE A 464 19.23 14.26 -9.61
N ASP A 465 18.39 14.82 -10.48
CA ASP A 465 16.95 14.94 -10.25
C ASP A 465 16.22 13.59 -10.08
N SER A 466 16.75 12.50 -10.66
CA SER A 466 16.22 11.14 -10.54
C SER A 466 16.60 10.44 -9.24
N ASP A 467 17.57 10.95 -8.48
CA ASP A 467 18.10 10.29 -7.29
C ASP A 467 17.02 10.02 -6.24
N PRO A 468 17.21 8.98 -5.39
CA PRO A 468 16.30 8.70 -4.28
C PRO A 468 16.08 9.91 -3.37
N ILE A 469 14.87 10.01 -2.82
CA ILE A 469 14.47 11.11 -1.94
C ILE A 469 14.31 10.54 -0.53
N ASP A 470 14.96 11.16 0.46
CA ASP A 470 14.78 10.82 1.87
C ASP A 470 14.62 12.10 2.68
N VAL A 471 13.38 12.39 3.08
CA VAL A 471 13.05 13.63 3.81
C VAL A 471 12.18 13.33 5.02
N ASN A 472 12.57 13.92 6.15
CA ASN A 472 11.83 13.84 7.40
C ASN A 472 10.78 14.97 7.49
N VAL A 473 9.62 14.66 8.08
CA VAL A 473 8.54 15.62 8.32
C VAL A 473 8.98 16.65 9.36
N ALA A 474 9.03 17.91 8.95
CA ALA A 474 9.23 19.02 9.88
C ALA A 474 7.92 19.35 10.62
N SER A 475 7.79 18.90 11.87
CA SER A 475 6.62 19.21 12.71
C SER A 475 7.00 19.47 14.18
N LYS A 476 6.20 20.27 14.88
CA LYS A 476 6.44 20.60 16.31
C LYS A 476 6.11 19.44 17.25
N LYS A 477 5.28 18.50 16.81
CA LYS A 477 4.85 17.34 17.60
C LYS A 477 5.35 16.09 16.91
N VAL A 478 5.98 15.18 17.65
CA VAL A 478 6.35 13.87 17.12
C VAL A 478 5.08 13.18 16.62
N THR A 479 5.06 12.82 15.34
CA THR A 479 3.97 12.10 14.69
C THR A 479 4.56 11.00 13.84
N LYS A 480 3.95 9.82 13.90
CA LYS A 480 4.28 8.71 13.00
C LYS A 480 3.34 8.78 11.81
N LEU A 481 3.89 8.76 10.60
CA LEU A 481 3.18 8.64 9.35
C LEU A 481 2.69 7.19 9.19
N LYS A 482 1.41 7.03 8.89
CA LYS A 482 0.74 5.72 8.80
C LYS A 482 0.14 5.46 7.42
N SER A 483 -0.26 6.51 6.71
CA SER A 483 -0.82 6.37 5.35
C SER A 483 -0.39 7.52 4.45
N ALA A 484 -0.27 7.22 3.17
CA ALA A 484 -0.03 8.21 2.12
C ALA A 484 -1.02 7.95 0.98
N VAL A 485 -1.63 9.03 0.50
CA VAL A 485 -2.61 8.98 -0.59
C VAL A 485 -2.20 10.04 -1.62
N ALA A 486 -1.99 9.61 -2.86
CA ALA A 486 -1.65 10.49 -3.95
C ALA A 486 -2.94 11.15 -4.45
N PHE A 487 -3.08 12.46 -4.25
CA PHE A 487 -4.32 13.16 -4.55
C PHE A 487 -4.04 14.42 -5.36
N GLN A 488 -4.60 14.46 -6.58
CA GLN A 488 -4.31 15.48 -7.59
C GLN A 488 -2.80 15.49 -7.92
N GLU A 489 -2.10 16.62 -7.70
CA GLU A 489 -0.66 16.75 -7.97
C GLU A 489 0.23 16.55 -6.73
N ASN A 490 -0.40 16.39 -5.57
CA ASN A 490 0.26 16.37 -4.28
C ASN A 490 0.13 15.00 -3.60
N LEU A 491 1.07 14.69 -2.72
CA LEU A 491 0.97 13.50 -1.88
C LEU A 491 0.52 13.93 -0.48
N ILE A 492 -0.66 13.47 -0.07
CA ILE A 492 -1.22 13.73 1.26
C ILE A 492 -0.76 12.61 2.20
N LEU A 493 -0.10 13.00 3.28
CA LEU A 493 0.42 12.10 4.30
C LEU A 493 -0.44 12.21 5.55
N PHE A 494 -0.90 11.08 6.06
CA PHE A 494 -1.68 10.97 7.27
C PHE A 494 -0.80 10.44 8.39
N GLY A 495 -0.58 11.29 9.40
CA GLY A 495 -0.04 10.88 10.69
C GLY A 495 -1.15 10.75 11.73
N GLU A 496 -0.82 10.14 12.88
CA GLU A 496 -1.77 9.94 13.98
C GLU A 496 -2.40 11.25 14.50
N ARG A 497 -1.67 12.38 14.38
CA ARG A 497 -2.04 13.67 14.98
C ARG A 497 -2.08 14.84 14.00
N GLY A 498 -2.03 14.58 12.70
CA GLY A 498 -2.09 15.62 11.69
C GLY A 498 -1.86 15.11 10.28
N GLN A 499 -2.20 15.97 9.32
CA GLN A 499 -2.06 15.74 7.89
C GLN A 499 -0.97 16.64 7.34
N PHE A 500 -0.14 16.07 6.48
CA PHE A 500 0.97 16.75 5.83
C PHE A 500 0.82 16.63 4.33
N VAL A 501 1.43 17.56 3.62
CA VAL A 501 1.50 17.49 2.17
C VAL A 501 2.95 17.51 1.76
N LEU A 502 3.33 16.52 0.97
CA LEU A 502 4.59 16.52 0.27
C LEU A 502 4.39 17.21 -1.08
N ARG A 503 5.12 18.30 -1.26
CA ARG A 503 5.14 19.11 -2.48
C ARG A 503 6.53 19.07 -3.08
N GLY A 504 6.60 19.06 -4.41
CA GLY A 504 7.82 19.30 -5.16
C GLY A 504 7.73 20.59 -5.96
N GLY A 505 8.79 20.94 -6.68
CA GLY A 505 8.70 21.91 -7.77
C GLY A 505 7.95 21.34 -8.98
N GLU A 506 8.23 21.88 -10.16
CA GLU A 506 7.73 21.35 -11.44
C GLU A 506 8.12 19.86 -11.62
N LEU A 507 9.36 19.53 -11.25
CA LEU A 507 9.86 18.16 -11.14
C LEU A 507 10.01 17.79 -9.66
N LEU A 508 9.69 16.54 -9.31
CA LEU A 508 9.91 16.02 -7.97
C LEU A 508 11.35 15.53 -7.83
N THR A 509 12.19 16.36 -7.23
CA THR A 509 13.64 16.12 -7.08
C THR A 509 14.03 16.19 -5.61
N PRO A 510 15.10 15.48 -5.19
CA PRO A 510 15.57 15.51 -3.79
C PRO A 510 15.89 16.94 -3.29
N LYS A 511 16.22 17.86 -4.19
CA LYS A 511 16.53 19.26 -3.84
C LYS A 511 15.29 20.14 -3.61
N THR A 512 14.17 19.82 -4.25
CA THR A 512 12.96 20.68 -4.26
C THR A 512 11.83 20.15 -3.38
N VAL A 513 11.89 18.88 -2.99
CA VAL A 513 10.85 18.24 -2.19
C VAL A 513 10.80 18.84 -0.78
N SER A 514 9.58 19.17 -0.35
CA SER A 514 9.31 19.70 0.98
C SER A 514 8.03 19.10 1.54
N ILE A 515 7.99 18.91 2.85
CA ILE A 515 6.82 18.39 3.56
C ILE A 515 6.35 19.44 4.54
N THR A 516 5.10 19.89 4.37
CA THR A 516 4.49 20.92 5.22
C THR A 516 3.22 20.41 5.90
N PRO A 517 2.99 20.69 7.19
CA PRO A 517 1.71 20.41 7.84
C PRO A 517 0.61 21.29 7.26
N VAL A 518 -0.57 20.71 7.01
CA VAL A 518 -1.74 21.44 6.49
C VAL A 518 -2.87 21.53 7.50
N THR A 519 -3.28 20.39 8.05
CA THR A 519 -4.34 20.30 9.07
C THR A 519 -3.85 19.42 10.22
N ASN A 520 -4.35 19.68 11.43
CA ASN A 520 -3.93 18.96 12.64
C ASN A 520 -5.11 18.18 13.25
N PHE A 521 -5.85 17.45 12.40
CA PHE A 521 -6.92 16.58 12.87
C PHE A 521 -6.38 15.21 13.28
N GLU A 522 -6.96 14.62 14.31
CA GLU A 522 -6.70 13.23 14.67
C GLU A 522 -7.34 12.31 13.63
N THR A 523 -6.64 11.22 13.31
CA THR A 523 -7.07 10.22 12.32
C THR A 523 -6.96 8.84 12.95
N ASP A 524 -7.97 8.00 12.71
CA ASP A 524 -7.89 6.58 13.03
C ASP A 524 -7.02 5.89 11.96
N THR A 525 -5.93 5.28 12.39
CA THR A 525 -4.92 4.68 11.50
C THR A 525 -5.10 3.18 11.30
N SER A 526 -6.19 2.61 11.83
CA SER A 526 -6.55 1.20 11.64
C SER A 526 -6.86 0.86 10.18
N THR A 527 -7.46 1.81 9.46
CA THR A 527 -7.86 1.68 8.05
C THR A 527 -7.17 2.72 7.18
N THR A 528 -7.00 2.39 5.90
CA THR A 528 -6.45 3.32 4.92
C THR A 528 -7.50 4.37 4.55
N PRO A 529 -7.13 5.67 4.45
CA PRO A 529 -8.03 6.70 3.94
C PRO A 529 -8.52 6.35 2.53
N LEU A 530 -9.79 6.62 2.26
CA LEU A 530 -10.45 6.30 1.00
C LEU A 530 -10.49 7.53 0.10
N GLU A 531 -9.85 7.46 -1.07
CA GLU A 531 -9.97 8.48 -2.12
C GLU A 531 -11.19 8.22 -3.01
N LEU A 532 -12.06 9.22 -3.17
CA LEU A 532 -13.23 9.15 -4.05
C LEU A 532 -13.47 10.49 -4.73
N GLY A 533 -13.38 10.48 -6.07
CA GLY A 533 -13.58 11.68 -6.88
C GLY A 533 -12.60 12.78 -6.48
N SER A 534 -13.11 13.90 -5.98
CA SER A 534 -12.31 15.06 -5.53
C SER A 534 -12.19 15.17 -4.01
N TYR A 535 -12.38 14.06 -3.29
CA TYR A 535 -12.37 14.04 -1.83
C TYR A 535 -11.59 12.84 -1.29
N ILE A 536 -10.99 13.01 -0.10
CA ILE A 536 -10.43 11.90 0.67
C ILE A 536 -11.25 11.75 1.95
N TYR A 537 -11.78 10.56 2.20
CA TYR A 537 -12.54 10.24 3.39
C TYR A 537 -11.64 9.51 4.38
N PHE A 538 -11.54 10.02 5.60
CA PHE A 538 -10.75 9.37 6.65
C PHE A 538 -11.53 9.28 7.97
N PRO A 539 -11.46 8.13 8.67
CA PRO A 539 -12.11 7.97 9.96
C PRO A 539 -11.31 8.64 11.08
N PHE A 540 -12.00 8.98 12.16
CA PHE A 540 -11.42 9.43 13.42
C PHE A 540 -12.22 8.89 14.59
N THR A 541 -11.60 8.72 15.76
CA THR A 541 -12.24 8.13 16.93
C THR A 541 -12.82 9.18 17.88
N ARG A 542 -13.90 8.83 18.56
CA ARG A 542 -14.66 9.61 19.56
C ARG A 542 -14.98 8.73 20.76
N GLY A 543 -13.97 8.35 21.53
CA GLY A 543 -14.16 7.40 22.63
C GLY A 543 -14.70 6.07 22.11
N SER A 544 -15.95 5.73 22.44
CA SER A 544 -16.61 4.48 22.03
C SER A 544 -17.23 4.51 20.61
N PHE A 545 -17.23 5.65 19.95
CA PHE A 545 -17.77 5.84 18.59
C PHE A 545 -16.69 6.33 17.64
N SER A 546 -16.93 6.26 16.34
CA SER A 546 -16.08 6.84 15.30
C SER A 546 -16.88 7.82 14.46
N GLY A 547 -16.17 8.76 13.83
CA GLY A 547 -16.71 9.68 12.85
C GLY A 547 -15.89 9.63 11.56
N ILE A 548 -16.37 10.32 10.52
CA ILE A 548 -15.67 10.45 9.25
C ILE A 548 -15.55 11.92 8.88
N ARG A 549 -14.38 12.25 8.36
CA ARG A 549 -14.11 13.53 7.74
C ARG A 549 -13.91 13.38 6.24
N GLU A 550 -14.44 14.35 5.52
CA GLU A 550 -14.23 14.58 4.10
C GLU A 550 -13.14 15.65 3.98
N PHE A 551 -12.01 15.28 3.38
CA PHE A 551 -10.88 16.15 3.11
C PHE A 551 -10.96 16.65 1.68
N THR A 552 -10.72 17.95 1.50
CA THR A 552 -10.89 18.63 0.22
C THR A 552 -9.70 19.56 -0.02
N VAL A 553 -9.34 19.75 -1.30
CA VAL A 553 -8.35 20.74 -1.72
C VAL A 553 -9.02 21.72 -2.64
N ASN A 554 -9.00 23.00 -2.29
CA ASN A 554 -9.50 24.03 -3.18
C ASN A 554 -8.48 24.28 -4.30
N ALA A 555 -8.81 23.86 -5.52
CA ALA A 555 -7.92 23.94 -6.68
C ALA A 555 -7.52 25.38 -7.09
N SER A 556 -8.24 26.42 -6.64
CA SER A 556 -7.90 27.81 -6.97
C SER A 556 -6.99 28.47 -5.94
N THR A 557 -7.05 28.03 -4.69
CA THR A 557 -6.33 28.68 -3.57
C THR A 557 -5.32 27.76 -2.88
N ASP A 558 -5.26 26.48 -3.27
CA ASP A 558 -4.49 25.43 -2.59
C ASP A 558 -4.74 25.37 -1.07
N ILE A 559 -5.95 25.74 -0.65
CA ILE A 559 -6.36 25.66 0.74
C ILE A 559 -6.92 24.26 0.97
N TYR A 560 -6.35 23.57 1.95
CA TYR A 560 -6.83 22.29 2.45
C TYR A 560 -7.88 22.54 3.52
N ASP A 561 -9.01 21.86 3.39
CA ASP A 561 -10.08 21.89 4.39
C ASP A 561 -10.57 20.46 4.68
N SER A 562 -11.12 20.28 5.88
CA SER A 562 -11.67 19.00 6.30
C SER A 562 -12.96 19.21 7.09
N VAL A 563 -14.05 18.69 6.54
CA VAL A 563 -15.40 18.80 7.10
C VAL A 563 -15.85 17.44 7.62
N GLU A 564 -16.55 17.43 8.75
CA GLU A 564 -17.10 16.19 9.31
C GLU A 564 -18.48 15.88 8.74
N ILE A 565 -18.61 14.73 8.07
CA ILE A 565 -19.89 14.25 7.50
C ILE A 565 -20.77 13.52 8.52
N THR A 566 -20.20 13.12 9.66
CA THR A 566 -20.89 12.46 10.79
C THR A 566 -21.38 13.43 11.87
N ALA A 567 -21.27 14.76 11.66
CA ALA A 567 -21.56 15.75 12.70
C ALA A 567 -23.01 15.70 13.25
N HIS A 568 -23.97 15.24 12.44
CA HIS A 568 -25.38 15.08 12.83
C HIS A 568 -25.71 13.69 13.40
N VAL A 569 -24.76 12.74 13.33
CA VAL A 569 -24.86 11.36 13.80
C VAL A 569 -23.61 10.94 14.62
N PRO A 570 -23.27 11.67 15.69
CA PRO A 570 -22.00 11.49 16.39
C PRO A 570 -21.83 10.15 17.12
N GLN A 571 -22.91 9.45 17.43
CA GLN A 571 -22.94 8.17 18.17
C GLN A 571 -23.49 7.03 17.29
N TYR A 572 -23.39 7.13 15.97
CA TYR A 572 -24.01 6.16 15.06
C TYR A 572 -23.06 5.03 14.67
N ILE A 573 -21.78 5.34 14.43
CA ILE A 573 -20.76 4.37 14.04
C ILE A 573 -19.95 4.00 15.30
N PRO A 574 -19.88 2.72 15.69
CA PRO A 574 -19.03 2.28 16.80
C PRO A 574 -17.54 2.50 16.51
N SER A 575 -16.70 2.54 17.55
CA SER A 575 -15.25 2.69 17.41
C SER A 575 -14.60 1.52 16.64
N SER A 576 -13.33 1.68 16.23
CA SER A 576 -12.57 0.66 15.48
C SER A 576 -13.20 0.36 14.12
N VAL A 577 -12.90 1.20 13.13
CA VAL A 577 -13.33 0.95 11.74
C VAL A 577 -12.51 -0.22 11.20
N LEU A 578 -13.19 -1.25 10.70
CA LEU A 578 -12.57 -2.44 10.12
C LEU A 578 -12.09 -2.16 8.70
N ASP A 579 -12.99 -1.60 7.89
CA ASP A 579 -12.78 -1.42 6.46
C ASP A 579 -13.69 -0.31 5.93
N ILE A 580 -13.25 0.36 4.88
CA ILE A 580 -13.95 1.46 4.22
C ILE A 580 -13.82 1.29 2.70
N ALA A 581 -14.95 1.15 2.02
CA ALA A 581 -15.00 1.04 0.57
C ALA A 581 -16.04 2.01 0.01
N GLY A 582 -15.85 2.50 -1.20
CA GLY A 582 -16.87 3.33 -1.84
C GLY A 582 -16.81 3.29 -3.36
N SER A 583 -17.88 3.76 -3.97
CA SER A 583 -18.04 3.82 -5.43
C SER A 583 -18.49 5.20 -5.85
N THR A 584 -17.82 5.75 -6.86
CA THR A 584 -18.18 7.02 -7.51
C THR A 584 -19.36 6.87 -8.45
N SER A 585 -19.58 5.67 -9.02
CA SER A 585 -20.71 5.37 -9.89
C SER A 585 -22.05 5.51 -9.15
N GLU A 586 -22.12 4.96 -7.94
CA GLU A 586 -23.33 4.98 -7.10
C GLU A 586 -23.32 6.11 -6.04
N ASN A 587 -22.25 6.91 -5.98
CA ASN A 587 -22.02 7.97 -4.99
C ASN A 587 -22.27 7.50 -3.54
N LEU A 588 -21.61 6.40 -3.17
CA LEU A 588 -21.87 5.69 -1.91
C LEU A 588 -20.58 5.22 -1.25
N ILE A 589 -20.58 5.26 0.08
CA ILE A 589 -19.48 4.79 0.94
C ILE A 589 -20.05 3.79 1.94
N CYS A 590 -19.35 2.69 2.12
CA CYS A 590 -19.64 1.62 3.05
C CYS A 590 -18.56 1.58 4.14
N LEU A 591 -18.98 1.42 5.39
CA LEU A 591 -18.09 1.24 6.52
C LEU A 591 -18.52 0.06 7.36
N VAL A 592 -17.53 -0.68 7.86
CA VAL A 592 -17.75 -1.76 8.82
C VAL A 592 -16.95 -1.43 10.07
N SER A 593 -17.51 -1.69 11.24
CA SER A 593 -16.83 -1.53 12.54
C SER A 593 -16.59 -2.90 13.15
N ASN A 594 -15.48 -3.02 13.87
CA ASN A 594 -15.09 -4.23 14.60
C ASN A 594 -14.91 -3.94 16.10
N ASN A 595 -15.90 -3.27 16.70
CA ASN A 595 -15.92 -3.08 18.16
C ASN A 595 -16.37 -4.36 18.89
N THR A 596 -17.36 -5.06 18.35
CA THR A 596 -17.94 -6.27 18.95
C THR A 596 -18.33 -7.24 17.83
N ALA A 597 -18.34 -8.55 18.11
CA ALA A 597 -18.70 -9.57 17.13
C ALA A 597 -20.06 -9.28 16.46
N ASP A 598 -21.07 -8.85 17.22
CA ASP A 598 -22.40 -8.51 16.69
C ASP A 598 -22.41 -7.26 15.80
N GLU A 599 -21.45 -6.36 15.95
CA GLU A 599 -21.33 -5.16 15.09
C GLU A 599 -20.70 -5.47 13.74
N THR A 600 -19.96 -6.57 13.60
CA THR A 600 -19.41 -6.99 12.30
C THR A 600 -20.50 -7.46 11.32
N LYS A 601 -21.72 -7.71 11.80
CA LYS A 601 -22.91 -7.96 10.97
C LYS A 601 -23.52 -6.69 10.40
N ASN A 602 -23.07 -5.53 10.87
CA ASN A 602 -23.60 -4.23 10.52
C ASN A 602 -22.66 -3.48 9.57
N MET A 603 -23.24 -2.94 8.50
CA MET A 603 -22.56 -2.06 7.57
C MET A 603 -23.23 -0.68 7.59
N TYR A 604 -22.45 0.36 7.77
CA TYR A 604 -22.91 1.74 7.79
C TYR A 604 -22.72 2.34 6.40
N ILE A 605 -23.81 2.83 5.82
CA ILE A 605 -23.86 3.31 4.45
C ILE A 605 -24.04 4.83 4.46
N TYR A 606 -23.15 5.51 3.77
CA TYR A 606 -23.26 6.93 3.46
C TYR A 606 -23.53 7.10 1.98
N LYS A 607 -24.71 7.62 1.63
CA LYS A 607 -25.02 8.01 0.26
C LYS A 607 -25.03 9.53 0.14
N TYR A 608 -24.41 10.02 -0.91
CA TYR A 608 -24.37 11.45 -1.21
C TYR A 608 -24.82 11.72 -2.64
N TYR A 609 -25.26 12.95 -2.89
CA TYR A 609 -25.58 13.41 -4.23
C TYR A 609 -25.31 14.91 -4.32
N TRP A 610 -24.57 15.29 -5.35
CA TRP A 610 -24.19 16.67 -5.63
C TRP A 610 -25.03 17.23 -6.78
N GLN A 611 -25.53 18.45 -6.61
CA GLN A 611 -26.17 19.21 -7.68
C GLN A 611 -25.43 20.55 -7.81
N GLY A 612 -24.61 20.69 -8.85
CA GLY A 612 -23.67 21.80 -8.95
C GLY A 612 -22.68 21.76 -7.78
N ASN A 613 -22.61 22.85 -7.01
CA ASN A 613 -21.72 22.97 -5.84
C ASN A 613 -22.42 22.66 -4.51
N GLU A 614 -23.71 22.29 -4.52
CA GLU A 614 -24.44 21.98 -3.29
C GLU A 614 -24.64 20.48 -3.13
N LYS A 615 -24.34 19.97 -1.93
CA LYS A 615 -24.60 18.58 -1.53
C LYS A 615 -26.08 18.45 -1.15
N LEU A 616 -26.91 18.02 -2.10
CA LEU A 616 -28.37 17.92 -1.92
C LEU A 616 -28.76 16.73 -1.02
N LEU A 617 -27.96 15.66 -1.07
CA LEU A 617 -28.18 14.46 -0.26
C LEU A 617 -26.93 14.14 0.56
N SER A 618 -27.14 13.89 1.85
CA SER A 618 -26.13 13.38 2.77
C SER A 618 -26.84 12.45 3.76
N SER A 619 -27.02 11.19 3.37
CA SER A 619 -27.87 10.24 4.10
C SER A 619 -27.07 9.08 4.68
N TRP A 620 -27.24 8.86 5.99
CA TRP A 620 -26.73 7.70 6.70
C TRP A 620 -27.80 6.62 6.88
N SER A 621 -27.44 5.36 6.68
CA SER A 621 -28.28 4.19 6.94
C SER A 621 -27.45 3.00 7.43
N LYS A 622 -28.11 2.00 8.03
CA LYS A 622 -27.47 0.79 8.58
C LYS A 622 -28.01 -0.44 7.86
N PHE A 623 -27.14 -1.27 7.31
CA PHE A 623 -27.48 -2.59 6.79
C PHE A 623 -27.07 -3.64 7.82
N THR A 624 -27.94 -4.60 8.07
CA THR A 624 -27.70 -5.73 8.97
C THR A 624 -27.83 -7.01 8.17
N PHE A 625 -26.83 -7.87 8.30
CA PHE A 625 -26.69 -9.13 7.58
C PHE A 625 -26.75 -10.34 8.53
N PRO A 626 -27.07 -11.54 8.01
CA PRO A 626 -27.06 -12.79 8.77
C PRO A 626 -25.65 -13.42 8.85
N PHE A 627 -24.59 -12.67 8.58
CA PHE A 627 -23.20 -13.12 8.55
C PHE A 627 -22.27 -12.00 9.04
N ASN A 628 -21.09 -12.36 9.51
CA ASN A 628 -20.06 -11.41 9.94
C ASN A 628 -19.24 -10.95 8.73
N ILE A 629 -19.04 -9.65 8.57
CA ILE A 629 -18.26 -9.08 7.48
C ILE A 629 -16.78 -9.05 7.87
N ARG A 630 -15.89 -9.54 7.00
CA ARG A 630 -14.43 -9.56 7.20
C ARG A 630 -13.67 -8.59 6.28
N GLY A 631 -14.17 -8.35 5.07
CA GLY A 631 -13.60 -7.39 4.14
C GLY A 631 -14.60 -7.02 3.04
N ILE A 632 -14.49 -5.79 2.55
CA ILE A 632 -15.39 -5.23 1.53
C ILE A 632 -14.59 -4.51 0.45
N GLU A 633 -15.04 -4.62 -0.79
CA GLU A 633 -14.47 -3.80 -1.87
C GLU A 633 -15.51 -3.56 -2.97
N PHE A 634 -15.49 -2.37 -3.55
CA PHE A 634 -16.26 -2.08 -4.74
C PHE A 634 -15.48 -2.45 -6.00
N VAL A 635 -16.12 -3.24 -6.85
CA VAL A 635 -15.67 -3.46 -8.21
C VAL A 635 -16.77 -2.96 -9.13
N GLU A 636 -16.53 -1.82 -9.78
CA GLU A 636 -17.53 -1.12 -10.60
C GLU A 636 -18.75 -0.68 -9.76
N SER A 637 -19.93 -1.24 -10.03
CA SER A 637 -21.20 -1.02 -9.30
C SER A 637 -21.48 -2.10 -8.26
N ASP A 638 -20.66 -3.15 -8.21
CA ASP A 638 -20.88 -4.32 -7.36
C ASP A 638 -20.01 -4.26 -6.11
N LEU A 639 -20.64 -4.43 -4.95
CA LEU A 639 -19.94 -4.59 -3.68
C LEU A 639 -19.65 -6.07 -3.43
N PHE A 640 -18.38 -6.44 -3.41
CA PHE A 640 -17.94 -7.76 -2.98
C PHE A 640 -17.70 -7.77 -1.47
N ILE A 641 -18.12 -8.85 -0.82
CA ILE A 641 -18.02 -9.03 0.63
C ILE A 641 -17.45 -10.41 0.93
N VAL A 642 -16.35 -10.44 1.68
CA VAL A 642 -15.88 -11.67 2.33
C VAL A 642 -16.61 -11.79 3.66
N ALA A 643 -17.42 -12.83 3.81
CA ALA A 643 -18.25 -13.06 4.97
C ALA A 643 -17.88 -14.35 5.68
N ALA A 644 -18.03 -14.34 7.00
CA ALA A 644 -17.91 -15.50 7.87
C ALA A 644 -19.29 -15.89 8.41
N LYS A 645 -19.69 -17.15 8.20
CA LYS A 645 -20.96 -17.70 8.68
C LYS A 645 -20.86 -19.20 8.96
N ASN A 646 -21.38 -19.65 10.10
CA ASN A 646 -21.48 -21.06 10.49
C ASN A 646 -20.18 -21.87 10.27
N ASN A 647 -19.08 -21.33 10.80
CA ASN A 647 -17.73 -21.86 10.64
C ASN A 647 -17.23 -21.97 9.19
N LYS A 648 -17.75 -21.17 8.26
CA LYS A 648 -17.29 -21.12 6.87
C LYS A 648 -17.04 -19.69 6.44
N THR A 649 -16.14 -19.52 5.47
CA THR A 649 -15.89 -18.22 4.83
C THR A 649 -16.39 -18.26 3.40
N GLU A 650 -17.23 -17.29 3.05
CA GLU A 650 -17.97 -17.25 1.80
C GLU A 650 -17.81 -15.88 1.14
N LEU A 651 -17.86 -15.87 -0.19
CA LEU A 651 -17.85 -14.66 -1.00
C LEU A 651 -19.28 -14.32 -1.41
N LEU A 652 -19.69 -13.09 -1.11
CA LEU A 652 -20.97 -12.54 -1.54
C LEU A 652 -20.77 -11.32 -2.42
N LYS A 653 -21.79 -11.06 -3.23
CA LYS A 653 -21.89 -9.89 -4.11
C LYS A 653 -23.21 -9.17 -3.85
N ILE A 654 -23.16 -7.85 -3.66
CA ILE A 654 -24.33 -6.98 -3.60
C ILE A 654 -24.28 -6.02 -4.79
N PRO A 655 -25.14 -6.18 -5.80
CA PRO A 655 -25.24 -5.21 -6.88
C PRO A 655 -25.91 -3.94 -6.36
N MET A 656 -25.19 -2.81 -6.37
CA MET A 656 -25.71 -1.53 -5.86
C MET A 656 -26.41 -0.69 -6.93
N GLU A 657 -26.54 -1.21 -8.15
CA GLU A 657 -27.19 -0.55 -9.28
C GLU A 657 -28.62 -0.09 -8.99
N GLU A 658 -28.96 1.10 -9.47
CA GLU A 658 -30.34 1.58 -9.42
C GLU A 658 -31.23 0.88 -10.46
N LYS A 659 -32.48 0.60 -10.08
CA LYS A 659 -33.50 -0.07 -10.93
C LYS A 659 -33.10 -1.42 -11.53
N LEU A 660 -32.28 -2.18 -10.81
CA LEU A 660 -32.06 -3.58 -11.16
C LEU A 660 -33.37 -4.36 -11.09
N THR A 661 -33.64 -5.20 -12.10
CA THR A 661 -34.80 -6.10 -12.17
C THR A 661 -34.33 -7.55 -12.30
N ASP A 662 -35.08 -8.51 -11.75
CA ASP A 662 -34.79 -9.92 -11.99
C ASP A 662 -35.12 -10.31 -13.45
N ILE A 663 -34.42 -11.30 -13.99
CA ILE A 663 -34.55 -11.73 -15.40
C ILE A 663 -36.01 -12.04 -15.73
N ASN A 664 -36.51 -11.48 -16.83
CA ASN A 664 -37.90 -11.62 -17.32
C ASN A 664 -38.99 -11.07 -16.38
N THR A 665 -38.65 -10.22 -15.40
CA THR A 665 -39.62 -9.65 -14.46
C THR A 665 -39.48 -8.13 -14.38
N THR A 666 -40.47 -7.45 -13.80
CA THR A 666 -40.47 -5.99 -13.57
C THR A 666 -40.00 -5.59 -12.17
N PHE A 667 -39.64 -6.54 -11.32
CA PHE A 667 -39.25 -6.30 -9.93
C PHE A 667 -38.03 -7.15 -9.54
N THR A 668 -37.49 -6.92 -8.34
CA THR A 668 -36.42 -7.73 -7.77
C THR A 668 -36.85 -8.36 -6.45
N THR A 669 -36.44 -9.61 -6.26
CA THR A 669 -36.63 -10.35 -5.01
C THR A 669 -35.50 -10.04 -4.03
N TYR A 670 -35.86 -9.44 -2.91
CA TYR A 670 -34.97 -8.96 -1.85
C TYR A 670 -34.77 -10.01 -0.76
N LEU A 671 -33.75 -10.85 -0.94
CA LEU A 671 -33.31 -11.87 0.03
C LEU A 671 -31.81 -11.72 0.31
N ASP A 672 -31.37 -12.18 1.47
CA ASP A 672 -29.95 -12.37 1.75
C ASP A 672 -29.46 -13.74 1.31
N MET A 673 -28.18 -13.82 0.94
CA MET A 673 -27.56 -15.04 0.43
C MET A 673 -28.42 -15.69 -0.67
N ARG A 674 -28.93 -14.87 -1.58
CA ARG A 674 -29.84 -15.28 -2.65
C ARG A 674 -29.11 -16.19 -3.63
N VAL A 675 -29.73 -17.31 -3.96
CA VAL A 675 -29.25 -18.31 -4.93
C VAL A 675 -30.35 -18.56 -5.97
N GLU A 676 -29.91 -18.76 -7.21
CA GLU A 676 -30.73 -19.23 -8.32
C GLU A 676 -30.71 -20.76 -8.33
N ASP A 677 -31.87 -21.43 -8.23
CA ASP A 677 -31.93 -22.89 -8.31
C ASP A 677 -33.25 -23.37 -8.95
N THR A 678 -33.32 -24.66 -9.26
CA THR A 678 -34.52 -25.34 -9.79
C THR A 678 -34.87 -26.50 -8.88
N VAL A 679 -36.14 -26.58 -8.46
CA VAL A 679 -36.63 -27.66 -7.61
C VAL A 679 -36.40 -29.01 -8.31
N SER A 680 -35.76 -29.95 -7.60
CA SER A 680 -35.50 -31.28 -8.15
C SER A 680 -36.80 -32.04 -8.47
N SER A 681 -36.68 -33.16 -9.20
CA SER A 681 -37.81 -34.08 -9.42
C SER A 681 -38.35 -34.70 -8.12
N THR A 682 -37.55 -34.72 -7.05
CA THR A 682 -37.94 -35.20 -5.72
C THR A 682 -38.49 -34.08 -4.82
N GLY A 683 -38.66 -32.87 -5.34
CA GLY A 683 -39.15 -31.73 -4.56
C GLY A 683 -38.12 -31.18 -3.58
N GLN A 684 -36.82 -31.27 -3.90
CA GLN A 684 -35.74 -30.84 -3.00
C GLN A 684 -34.81 -29.82 -3.65
N ILE A 685 -34.21 -28.97 -2.81
CA ILE A 685 -33.15 -28.02 -3.16
C ILE A 685 -32.06 -28.14 -2.10
N THR A 686 -30.81 -28.24 -2.53
CA THR A 686 -29.64 -28.25 -1.62
C THR A 686 -28.97 -26.90 -1.73
N LEU A 687 -29.00 -26.10 -0.66
CA LEU A 687 -28.36 -24.79 -0.66
C LEU A 687 -26.83 -24.93 -0.71
N PRO A 688 -26.09 -23.95 -1.26
CA PRO A 688 -24.63 -24.00 -1.26
C PRO A 688 -24.02 -23.53 0.08
N TYR A 689 -24.83 -22.95 0.98
CA TYR A 689 -24.46 -22.47 2.31
C TYR A 689 -25.40 -23.04 3.35
N THR A 690 -24.97 -23.15 4.61
CA THR A 690 -25.80 -23.70 5.70
C THR A 690 -26.44 -22.58 6.54
N PRO A 691 -27.78 -22.41 6.51
CA PRO A 691 -28.47 -21.42 7.33
C PRO A 691 -28.37 -21.72 8.83
N ASP A 692 -28.43 -20.69 9.68
CA ASP A 692 -28.47 -20.84 11.13
C ASP A 692 -29.89 -21.18 11.62
N SER A 693 -30.00 -21.70 12.85
CA SER A 693 -31.31 -22.06 13.43
C SER A 693 -32.26 -20.87 13.62
N SER A 694 -31.71 -19.65 13.68
CA SER A 694 -32.47 -18.40 13.74
C SER A 694 -32.90 -17.85 12.38
N ASP A 695 -32.34 -18.37 11.28
CA ASP A 695 -32.60 -17.84 9.94
C ASP A 695 -33.93 -18.33 9.38
N GLU A 696 -34.75 -17.42 8.88
CA GLU A 696 -35.97 -17.75 8.14
C GLU A 696 -35.65 -17.78 6.63
N VAL A 697 -35.48 -18.99 6.07
CA VAL A 697 -35.28 -19.19 4.63
C VAL A 697 -36.61 -19.09 3.89
N GLN A 698 -36.65 -18.35 2.79
CA GLN A 698 -37.84 -18.20 1.95
C GLN A 698 -37.54 -18.58 0.50
N VAL A 699 -38.54 -19.17 -0.15
CA VAL A 699 -38.50 -19.60 -1.55
C VAL A 699 -39.56 -18.84 -2.34
N TYR A 700 -39.17 -18.24 -3.46
CA TYR A 700 -40.07 -17.52 -4.37
C TYR A 700 -39.97 -18.09 -5.78
N SER A 701 -41.10 -18.21 -6.48
CA SER A 701 -41.11 -18.66 -7.87
C SER A 701 -40.41 -17.65 -8.78
N ARG A 702 -39.73 -18.17 -9.81
CA ARG A 702 -39.10 -17.38 -10.87
C ARG A 702 -39.86 -17.56 -12.18
N GLU A 703 -39.87 -16.53 -13.02
CA GLU A 703 -40.50 -16.58 -14.33
C GLU A 703 -39.69 -17.46 -15.28
N SER A 704 -40.33 -18.53 -15.77
CA SER A 704 -39.78 -19.44 -16.78
C SER A 704 -40.91 -20.29 -17.37
N GLY A 705 -41.10 -20.20 -18.69
CA GLY A 705 -42.20 -20.86 -19.37
C GLY A 705 -43.55 -20.43 -18.78
N ASP A 706 -44.33 -21.39 -18.30
CA ASP A 706 -45.64 -21.16 -17.68
C ASP A 706 -45.57 -20.75 -16.19
N THR A 707 -44.39 -20.84 -15.56
CA THR A 707 -44.22 -20.44 -14.16
C THR A 707 -44.17 -18.92 -14.06
N LYS A 708 -45.04 -18.32 -13.24
CA LYS A 708 -45.06 -16.89 -12.96
C LYS A 708 -44.24 -16.53 -11.72
N ALA A 709 -43.52 -15.41 -11.77
CA ALA A 709 -42.66 -14.96 -10.69
C ALA A 709 -43.43 -14.39 -9.49
N GLY A 710 -42.81 -14.47 -8.31
CA GLY A 710 -43.24 -13.73 -7.12
C GLY A 710 -44.18 -14.48 -6.16
N ALA A 711 -44.53 -15.73 -6.45
CA ALA A 711 -45.29 -16.55 -5.51
C ALA A 711 -44.38 -17.11 -4.42
N LYS A 712 -44.71 -16.87 -3.14
CA LYS A 712 -44.02 -17.50 -2.01
C LYS A 712 -44.40 -18.97 -1.94
N ILE A 713 -43.41 -19.86 -1.96
CA ILE A 713 -43.60 -21.31 -1.94
C ILE A 713 -43.29 -21.82 -0.52
N PRO A 714 -44.18 -22.60 0.11
CA PRO A 714 -43.90 -23.22 1.39
C PRO A 714 -42.78 -24.26 1.24
N ALA A 715 -41.75 -24.13 2.07
CA ALA A 715 -40.62 -25.04 2.10
C ALA A 715 -40.27 -25.38 3.56
N SER A 716 -39.80 -26.60 3.79
CA SER A 716 -39.29 -27.04 5.09
C SER A 716 -37.78 -27.25 5.00
N LEU A 717 -37.02 -26.60 5.88
CA LEU A 717 -35.55 -26.70 5.94
C LEU A 717 -35.13 -27.82 6.88
N ASN A 718 -34.22 -28.69 6.42
CA ASN A 718 -33.50 -29.64 7.27
C ASN A 718 -32.00 -29.56 6.97
N GLY A 719 -31.26 -28.90 7.87
CA GLY A 719 -29.85 -28.57 7.67
C GLY A 719 -29.67 -27.67 6.45
N ASN A 720 -29.12 -28.24 5.37
CA ASN A 720 -28.85 -27.55 4.12
C ASN A 720 -29.83 -27.90 2.98
N VAL A 721 -30.81 -28.76 3.25
CA VAL A 721 -31.75 -29.26 2.25
C VAL A 721 -33.14 -28.71 2.52
N LEU A 722 -33.72 -28.04 1.53
CA LEU A 722 -35.09 -27.59 1.51
C LEU A 722 -35.96 -28.63 0.83
N THR A 723 -37.05 -29.02 1.48
CA THR A 723 -38.10 -29.86 0.89
C THR A 723 -39.31 -29.00 0.54
N ILE A 724 -39.68 -29.01 -0.73
CA ILE A 724 -40.79 -28.27 -1.33
C ILE A 724 -41.83 -29.29 -1.77
N SER A 725 -42.99 -29.25 -1.14
CA SER A 725 -44.08 -30.18 -1.46
C SER A 725 -44.92 -29.66 -2.64
N GLY A 726 -45.22 -30.52 -3.60
CA GLY A 726 -46.19 -30.25 -4.67
C GLY A 726 -45.66 -29.48 -5.88
N HIS A 727 -44.37 -29.20 -5.95
CA HIS A 727 -43.74 -28.53 -7.10
C HIS A 727 -42.50 -29.31 -7.54
N ASN A 728 -42.39 -29.60 -8.84
CA ASN A 728 -41.27 -30.33 -9.44
C ASN A 728 -40.73 -29.53 -10.62
N LEU A 729 -39.40 -29.51 -10.80
CA LEU A 729 -38.72 -28.84 -11.93
C LEU A 729 -39.07 -27.35 -12.08
N MET A 730 -39.44 -26.70 -10.97
CA MET A 730 -39.85 -25.30 -10.96
C MET A 730 -38.65 -24.41 -10.62
N PRO A 731 -38.33 -23.38 -11.41
CA PRO A 731 -37.25 -22.45 -11.09
C PRO A 731 -37.67 -21.51 -9.96
N VAL A 732 -36.76 -21.30 -9.02
CA VAL A 732 -37.02 -20.53 -7.80
C VAL A 732 -35.83 -19.66 -7.43
N TRP A 733 -36.12 -18.58 -6.71
CA TRP A 733 -35.17 -17.82 -5.92
C TRP A 733 -35.25 -18.30 -4.48
N VAL A 734 -34.10 -18.59 -3.88
CA VAL A 734 -34.01 -19.01 -2.48
C VAL A 734 -33.03 -18.12 -1.73
N GLY A 735 -33.35 -17.76 -0.50
CA GLY A 735 -32.48 -16.95 0.35
C GLY A 735 -33.05 -16.73 1.75
N ILE A 736 -32.31 -16.00 2.56
CA ILE A 736 -32.67 -15.65 3.94
C ILE A 736 -33.49 -14.36 3.93
N LYS A 737 -34.58 -14.34 4.69
CA LYS A 737 -35.42 -13.16 4.88
C LYS A 737 -34.69 -12.13 5.74
N TYR A 738 -34.80 -10.86 5.34
CA TYR A 738 -34.42 -9.73 6.19
C TYR A 738 -35.53 -8.67 6.23
N GLU A 739 -35.60 -7.96 7.35
CA GLU A 739 -36.57 -6.90 7.60
C GLU A 739 -35.98 -5.53 7.25
N MET A 740 -36.71 -4.77 6.43
CA MET A 740 -36.48 -3.34 6.22
C MET A 740 -37.25 -2.55 7.26
N SER A 741 -36.63 -1.55 7.88
CA SER A 741 -37.37 -0.63 8.72
C SER A 741 -36.89 0.82 8.70
N TYR A 742 -37.85 1.73 8.85
CA TYR A 742 -37.60 3.16 8.92
C TYR A 742 -38.47 3.79 10.02
N THR A 743 -37.82 4.46 10.98
CA THR A 743 -38.48 5.13 12.09
C THR A 743 -38.48 6.63 11.86
N PHE A 744 -39.67 7.22 11.78
CA PHE A 744 -39.82 8.66 11.59
C PHE A 744 -39.29 9.45 12.80
N SER A 745 -38.83 10.68 12.54
CA SER A 745 -38.59 11.68 13.58
C SER A 745 -39.90 12.12 14.24
N GLU A 746 -39.79 12.75 15.41
CA GLU A 746 -40.97 13.38 16.03
C GLU A 746 -41.53 14.42 15.07
N GLN A 747 -42.81 14.28 14.71
CA GLN A 747 -43.46 15.20 13.81
C GLN A 747 -43.72 16.50 14.54
N LEU A 748 -42.93 17.54 14.22
CA LEU A 748 -43.08 18.87 14.80
C LEU A 748 -43.65 19.82 13.76
N PHE A 749 -44.64 20.61 14.16
CA PHE A 749 -45.09 21.73 13.34
C PHE A 749 -44.05 22.86 13.40
N LYS A 750 -43.43 23.14 12.25
CA LYS A 750 -42.51 24.28 12.09
C LYS A 750 -43.23 25.39 11.34
N GLN A 751 -43.61 26.44 12.05
CA GLN A 751 -44.20 27.62 11.43
C GLN A 751 -43.13 28.37 10.62
N ARG A 752 -43.45 28.76 9.38
CA ARG A 752 -42.55 29.58 8.56
C ARG A 752 -42.36 30.94 9.22
N ALA A 753 -41.11 31.28 9.56
CA ALA A 753 -40.71 32.64 9.92
C ALA A 753 -39.68 33.11 8.87
N ASN A 754 -40.15 33.82 7.83
CA ASN A 754 -39.37 34.17 6.63
C ASN A 754 -38.78 32.92 5.92
N ARG A 755 -37.45 32.82 5.78
CA ARG A 755 -36.73 31.68 5.14
C ARG A 755 -36.42 30.52 6.09
N ASN A 756 -36.48 30.73 7.42
CA ASN A 756 -36.13 29.70 8.40
C ASN A 756 -37.40 29.13 9.06
N LYS A 757 -37.49 27.80 9.11
CA LYS A 757 -38.56 27.07 9.80
C LYS A 757 -38.18 26.95 11.29
N SER A 758 -38.85 27.72 12.16
CA SER A 758 -38.64 27.62 13.62
C SER A 758 -39.72 26.71 14.24
N PRO A 759 -39.35 25.70 15.05
CA PRO A 759 -40.32 24.87 15.75
C PRO A 759 -41.09 25.71 16.79
N SER A 760 -42.41 25.56 16.85
CA SER A 760 -43.24 26.25 17.84
C SER A 760 -43.36 25.43 19.13
N GLY A 761 -42.57 25.75 20.16
CA GLY A 761 -42.46 24.96 21.39
C GLY A 761 -43.65 25.04 22.39
N TYR A 762 -44.63 25.92 22.20
CA TYR A 762 -45.72 26.18 23.15
C TYR A 762 -47.12 25.75 22.64
N GLN A 763 -47.17 24.73 21.78
CA GLN A 763 -48.42 24.28 21.16
C GLN A 763 -48.65 22.80 21.46
N ARG A 764 -49.88 22.44 21.87
CA ARG A 764 -50.26 21.02 21.98
C ARG A 764 -50.51 20.50 20.57
N HIS A 765 -49.69 19.54 20.14
CA HIS A 765 -49.75 18.93 18.81
C HIS A 765 -50.27 17.50 18.91
N PHE A 766 -51.37 17.23 18.23
CA PHE A 766 -52.04 15.93 18.26
C PHE A 766 -52.16 15.39 16.84
N LEU A 767 -51.55 14.24 16.57
CA LEU A 767 -51.61 13.55 15.29
C LEU A 767 -52.90 12.75 15.18
N LYS A 768 -53.66 12.99 14.11
CA LYS A 768 -54.91 12.27 13.81
C LYS A 768 -54.61 11.03 12.98
N GLY A 769 -53.95 11.22 11.83
CA GLY A 769 -53.56 10.16 10.91
C GLY A 769 -52.37 10.58 10.06
N GLY A 770 -51.77 9.62 9.38
CA GLY A 770 -50.75 9.86 8.37
C GLY A 770 -51.10 9.16 7.06
N THR A 771 -50.58 9.69 5.96
CA THR A 771 -50.69 9.12 4.63
C THR A 771 -49.29 8.90 4.09
N LEU A 772 -48.98 7.68 3.68
CA LEU A 772 -47.71 7.31 3.07
C LEU A 772 -47.89 7.15 1.57
N PHE A 773 -47.09 7.84 0.77
CA PHE A 773 -47.05 7.68 -0.68
C PHE A 773 -45.97 6.68 -1.05
N PHE A 774 -46.38 5.65 -1.77
CA PHE A 774 -45.51 4.54 -2.17
C PHE A 774 -45.65 4.28 -3.67
N ASP A 775 -44.62 3.69 -4.23
CA ASP A 775 -44.51 3.35 -5.63
C ASP A 775 -44.02 1.90 -5.75
N ASP A 776 -44.46 1.18 -6.79
CA ASP A 776 -44.03 -0.19 -7.10
C ASP A 776 -43.89 -1.10 -5.86
N SER A 777 -44.89 -1.10 -4.98
CA SER A 777 -44.83 -1.81 -3.70
C SER A 777 -45.85 -2.94 -3.61
N SER A 778 -45.45 -4.08 -3.02
CA SER A 778 -46.36 -5.21 -2.82
C SER A 778 -47.01 -5.22 -1.44
N SER A 779 -46.21 -5.33 -0.37
CA SER A 779 -46.72 -5.36 0.99
C SER A 779 -45.75 -4.68 1.96
N PHE A 780 -46.32 -3.98 2.93
CA PHE A 780 -45.60 -3.35 4.03
C PHE A 780 -46.57 -3.10 5.18
N ARG A 781 -46.03 -2.80 6.37
CA ARG A 781 -46.85 -2.41 7.52
C ARG A 781 -46.32 -1.16 8.17
N VAL A 782 -47.24 -0.34 8.66
CA VAL A 782 -46.95 0.83 9.48
C VAL A 782 -47.30 0.49 10.93
N GLU A 783 -46.28 0.48 11.78
CA GLU A 783 -46.40 0.25 13.21
C GLU A 783 -46.43 1.58 13.96
N VAL A 784 -47.54 1.86 14.64
CA VAL A 784 -47.72 3.05 15.46
C VAL A 784 -47.72 2.64 16.92
N THR A 785 -46.73 3.13 17.67
CA THR A 785 -46.58 2.83 19.10
C THR A 785 -46.74 4.11 19.93
N PRO A 786 -47.95 4.39 20.45
CA PRO A 786 -48.16 5.45 21.43
C PRO A 786 -47.62 5.04 22.80
N LYS A 787 -47.14 6.02 23.58
CA LYS A 787 -46.67 5.81 24.95
C LYS A 787 -47.75 5.14 25.81
N ALA A 788 -47.34 4.10 26.56
CA ALA A 788 -48.20 3.31 27.45
C ALA A 788 -49.41 2.62 26.77
N ARG A 789 -49.42 2.48 25.43
CA ARG A 789 -50.40 1.68 24.68
C ARG A 789 -49.69 0.61 23.85
N LYS A 790 -50.42 -0.43 23.47
CA LYS A 790 -49.90 -1.47 22.55
C LYS A 790 -49.71 -0.87 21.15
N THR A 791 -48.73 -1.41 20.43
CA THR A 791 -48.46 -1.05 19.03
C THR A 791 -49.62 -1.44 18.12
N TYR A 792 -50.12 -0.49 17.34
CA TYR A 792 -51.10 -0.71 16.28
C TYR A 792 -50.36 -1.03 14.97
N LYS A 793 -50.74 -2.13 14.32
CA LYS A 793 -50.16 -2.57 13.04
C LYS A 793 -51.17 -2.36 11.93
N ASN A 794 -50.88 -1.44 11.01
CA ASN A 794 -51.69 -1.21 9.82
C ASN A 794 -50.94 -1.83 8.64
N VAL A 795 -51.51 -2.88 8.04
CA VAL A 795 -50.87 -3.63 6.95
C VAL A 795 -51.46 -3.20 5.62
N PHE A 796 -50.58 -2.90 4.67
CA PHE A 796 -50.91 -2.76 3.26
C PHE A 796 -50.51 -4.05 2.52
N SER A 797 -51.40 -4.52 1.64
CA SER A 797 -51.16 -5.64 0.75
C SER A 797 -51.82 -5.34 -0.58
N SER A 798 -51.08 -5.49 -1.67
CA SER A 798 -51.58 -5.31 -3.04
C SER A 798 -52.56 -6.39 -3.48
N THR A 799 -52.59 -7.54 -2.79
CA THR A 799 -53.55 -8.62 -3.06
C THR A 799 -54.92 -8.30 -2.46
N ILE A 800 -55.83 -7.84 -3.31
CA ILE A 800 -57.23 -7.60 -2.94
C ILE A 800 -58.03 -8.89 -3.18
N ILE A 801 -58.66 -9.42 -2.13
CA ILE A 801 -59.53 -10.60 -2.19
C ILE A 801 -60.70 -10.30 -3.13
N GLY A 802 -60.83 -11.06 -4.22
CA GLY A 802 -61.92 -10.94 -5.20
C GLY A 802 -61.64 -10.08 -6.44
N ALA A 803 -60.49 -9.38 -6.51
CA ALA A 803 -60.09 -8.57 -7.67
C ALA A 803 -58.75 -8.98 -8.30
N THR A 804 -57.95 -9.80 -7.61
CA THR A 804 -56.63 -10.22 -8.11
C THR A 804 -56.78 -11.41 -9.07
N THR A 805 -56.21 -11.30 -10.29
CA THR A 805 -56.11 -12.42 -11.23
C THR A 805 -55.19 -13.52 -10.68
N ILE A 806 -55.65 -14.77 -10.73
CA ILE A 806 -54.88 -15.93 -10.29
C ILE A 806 -53.60 -16.03 -11.13
N GLY A 807 -52.44 -16.09 -10.48
CA GLY A 807 -51.15 -16.31 -11.13
C GLY A 807 -50.31 -15.05 -11.41
N THR A 808 -50.79 -13.85 -11.07
CA THR A 808 -49.98 -12.61 -11.17
C THR A 808 -49.74 -11.99 -9.80
N LEU A 809 -48.52 -11.57 -9.50
CA LEU A 809 -48.22 -10.75 -8.32
C LEU A 809 -48.64 -9.30 -8.61
N PRO A 810 -49.67 -8.75 -7.93
CA PRO A 810 -50.01 -7.35 -8.08
C PRO A 810 -48.94 -6.50 -7.39
N ILE A 811 -48.39 -5.53 -8.11
CA ILE A 811 -47.54 -4.46 -7.57
C ILE A 811 -48.31 -3.17 -7.86
N GLU A 812 -48.49 -2.34 -6.84
CA GLU A 812 -49.33 -1.14 -6.93
C GLU A 812 -48.54 0.10 -6.48
N SER A 813 -48.91 1.23 -7.07
CA SER A 813 -48.46 2.57 -6.67
C SER A 813 -49.66 3.36 -6.17
N GLY A 814 -49.50 4.07 -5.05
CA GLY A 814 -50.64 4.77 -4.45
C GLY A 814 -50.34 5.43 -3.13
N SER A 815 -51.39 5.58 -2.33
CA SER A 815 -51.32 6.21 -1.01
C SER A 815 -51.98 5.33 0.04
N PHE A 816 -51.31 5.14 1.17
CA PHE A 816 -51.80 4.34 2.29
C PHE A 816 -52.02 5.24 3.51
N SER A 817 -53.28 5.37 3.94
CA SER A 817 -53.64 6.18 5.10
C SER A 817 -53.79 5.32 6.34
N PHE A 818 -53.20 5.74 7.46
CA PHE A 818 -53.20 5.03 8.72
C PHE A 818 -53.54 5.94 9.91
N PRO A 819 -54.33 5.46 10.88
CA PRO A 819 -54.70 6.25 12.07
C PRO A 819 -53.56 6.27 13.11
N ILE A 820 -53.38 7.41 13.77
CA ILE A 820 -52.38 7.60 14.84
C ILE A 820 -53.06 7.97 16.17
N MET A 821 -53.96 8.96 16.14
CA MET A 821 -54.79 9.41 17.28
C MET A 821 -54.00 9.55 18.61
N SER A 822 -52.91 10.32 18.57
CA SER A 822 -52.00 10.46 19.71
C SER A 822 -51.19 11.76 19.66
N SER A 823 -50.60 12.16 20.79
CA SER A 823 -49.65 13.27 20.87
C SER A 823 -48.38 12.95 20.06
N ALA A 824 -47.87 13.90 19.27
CA ALA A 824 -46.69 13.66 18.42
C ALA A 824 -45.45 13.25 19.23
N LYS A 825 -45.23 13.92 20.37
CA LYS A 825 -44.11 13.64 21.29
C LYS A 825 -44.12 12.24 21.88
N ASP A 826 -45.30 11.68 22.07
CA ASP A 826 -45.51 10.39 22.75
C ASP A 826 -45.78 9.26 21.76
N THR A 827 -45.46 9.44 20.47
CA THR A 827 -45.78 8.45 19.43
C THR A 827 -44.57 8.13 18.57
N MET A 828 -44.26 6.85 18.45
CA MET A 828 -43.26 6.33 17.51
C MET A 828 -43.99 5.73 16.30
N ILE A 829 -43.57 6.12 15.09
CA ILE A 829 -44.12 5.62 13.84
C ILE A 829 -42.98 4.94 13.09
N LYS A 830 -43.17 3.66 12.77
CA LYS A 830 -42.19 2.81 12.11
C LYS A 830 -42.80 2.15 10.88
N ILE A 831 -42.13 2.27 9.73
CA ILE A 831 -42.43 1.50 8.53
C ILE A 831 -41.62 0.20 8.62
N VAL A 832 -42.27 -0.92 8.35
CA VAL A 832 -41.65 -2.24 8.36
C VAL A 832 -42.06 -3.01 7.11
N ASN A 833 -41.07 -3.58 6.41
CA ASN A 833 -41.30 -4.55 5.34
C ASN A 833 -40.47 -5.82 5.58
N ASP A 834 -41.16 -6.90 5.91
CA ASP A 834 -40.62 -8.24 6.15
C ASP A 834 -40.83 -9.19 4.95
N SER A 835 -41.46 -8.74 3.87
CA SER A 835 -41.62 -9.46 2.61
C SER A 835 -40.34 -9.38 1.76
N ALA A 836 -40.10 -10.38 0.89
CA ALA A 836 -39.00 -10.33 -0.08
C ALA A 836 -39.34 -9.47 -1.31
N LEU A 837 -40.53 -8.90 -1.37
CA LEU A 837 -41.01 -8.10 -2.48
C LEU A 837 -40.66 -6.61 -2.30
N PRO A 838 -40.60 -5.83 -3.39
CA PRO A 838 -40.26 -4.41 -3.33
C PRO A 838 -41.20 -3.60 -2.42
N ALA A 839 -40.63 -2.59 -1.77
CA ALA A 839 -41.35 -1.48 -1.19
C ALA A 839 -40.53 -0.21 -1.34
N ASN A 840 -41.07 0.76 -2.08
CA ASN A 840 -40.44 2.05 -2.34
C ASN A 840 -41.33 3.16 -1.78
N PHE A 841 -40.77 3.96 -0.87
CA PHE A 841 -41.49 5.02 -0.17
C PHE A 841 -41.00 6.39 -0.65
N GLN A 842 -41.92 7.18 -1.22
CA GLN A 842 -41.59 8.46 -1.83
C GLN A 842 -41.67 9.60 -0.81
N SER A 843 -42.83 9.76 -0.19
CA SER A 843 -43.13 10.88 0.71
C SER A 843 -44.18 10.48 1.75
N ALA A 844 -44.38 11.33 2.76
CA ALA A 844 -45.38 11.12 3.80
C ALA A 844 -46.08 12.43 4.17
N GLU A 845 -47.35 12.35 4.54
CA GLU A 845 -48.16 13.45 5.04
C GLU A 845 -48.75 13.12 6.40
N PHE A 846 -48.84 14.11 7.28
CA PHE A 846 -49.40 13.95 8.62
C PHE A 846 -50.50 14.97 8.89
N GLU A 847 -51.70 14.46 9.17
CA GLU A 847 -52.83 15.26 9.63
C GLU A 847 -52.73 15.49 11.14
N SER A 848 -52.79 16.75 11.56
CA SER A 848 -52.64 17.11 12.96
C SER A 848 -53.55 18.24 13.43
N PHE A 849 -53.95 18.18 14.70
CA PHE A 849 -54.58 19.27 15.41
C PHE A 849 -53.53 20.05 16.19
N ILE A 850 -53.54 21.36 15.99
CA ILE A 850 -52.68 22.28 16.73
C ILE A 850 -53.53 23.15 17.63
N HIS A 851 -53.17 23.18 18.91
CA HIS A 851 -53.74 24.11 19.87
C HIS A 851 -52.64 24.99 20.47
N SER A 852 -52.49 26.21 19.95
CA SER A 852 -51.62 27.24 20.52
C SER A 852 -52.31 27.92 21.70
N ARG A 853 -51.71 27.88 22.90
CA ARG A 853 -52.20 28.65 24.05
C ARG A 853 -51.64 30.07 24.14
N SER A 854 -50.59 30.37 23.37
CA SER A 854 -49.98 31.69 23.28
C SER A 854 -50.11 32.28 21.86
N LYS A 855 -50.23 33.61 21.78
CA LYS A 855 -50.00 34.37 20.55
C LYS A 855 -48.57 34.89 20.57
N ARG A 856 -47.83 34.68 19.48
CA ARG A 856 -46.51 35.31 19.28
C ARG A 856 -46.79 36.77 18.90
N VAL A 857 -46.29 37.73 19.69
CA VAL A 857 -46.37 39.18 19.40
C VAL A 857 -45.32 39.54 18.37
#